data_AF-R1GLR7-F1
#
_entry.id   AF-R1GLR7-F1
#
_cell.length_a   1.000
_cell.length_b   1.000
_cell.length_c   1.000
_cell.angle_alpha   90.00
_cell.angle_beta   90.00
_cell.angle_gamma   90.00
#
_symmetry.space_group_name_H-M   'P 1'
#
loop_
_entity.id
_entity.type
_entity.pdbx_description
1 polymer ?
#
loop_
_entity_poly.entity_id
_entity_poly.type
_entity_poly.pdbx_seq_one_letter_code
_entity_poly.pdbx_strand_id
1 'polypeptide(L)'
;MKFNRLFLSVSITAALAGCGADDQAYDTLAKPESLTSKSSIKTDQVYLYMPSMAKAPQYAVSMAPFMQGQEKLVTLSFEYSNQTDDKGDLQVRMLSPDVISQGEIDQGELGRWFDTQSSERPVLEIPVKFVDYQCREDSYGDCTNVEEKVNNDEVPIGDRRFIVPEFEKVVVQENSWNDLFSFASGCYSKTGSSKLATDSLSGWKGYEVTEDGVINFEVETTYKVANNWRCMINGLVQSGFDMSDLSFTVSSFYSLVPLDLVRSKTYEPIVYMKGDEDTFGFFASEVGRPDPSYVGGEFDQGFEYLHRFNPDLEYVDYHLSDSFDQNEETLFFKRVTQDVVDRVNPQLEKVGAPQIRLHEPSGKQSGDLRYNVVNLIDEPLDNGLAGYGPSAVNPVTGEIVHAHVNQYSGVLRSISYWLWDRIVDDYNAGRVEQIVATTTSPVQAPVIASANQSDVAVSIVSEKSIDAEEINQFDLTSNYEEPALKTESFQELILAVQEELLVAEDEATYEDMAALQALETRLWQENNMYPVSSLRSGATFKALPTTIGGMTFNWKSNELWNGTVGEAGNLKKWAELDEAQQEELSLFLVGVFYAKTLVHEFGHNFGLRHNFKGSNDAPNYFDSSELVEHGLKTVPGYSSIMDYNPSLLNALPVFGPYDLAALRFGYKREVEAEKVSVDNGVQTSESVFLNTSSYDRELRNAVLDPYTQPADLVSDGVIKGIAADNPSTPLRSYEYCTDGNVSLNDNCNRHDEGRNRSEIMDFKLESYDDRYYARTVRGMSDNFSESTAMSYALRRITQFNDWRNSLHMYDLYQNNVFINPPSDIQMLGFPVSFTAFCEDDANATQWPFAAYCGVPLAVDKARDQLVDILLTPDHTCELEDATGNISYRKLADIIGNYSDRMNFPVNYVPTSCYDETVTTTLGSGLTVVGEVGKYLNSGKAPRPAPVNNYSNYIDYIGHWPDKLAAAATLTARIGDRRSTERSTKTLLELPEVYGLDQGFYQFYPKGTLLLDSIILGTETLYLNFKDENGAYHKAKGDFKAFSWDETLERMPLYGSFSVRKYYGLPHFEETPLNRAILNAMVMRAVVENVDARDTAFARSISMRSERPTSDEVRTFVRSNGLTYFADASNTYAWNMIQFTNEFKAMLAAKSAGTDLATVEVTTFTLEEFNDPESFAKLSHQYQYQLASLENLPVFDSVWDYLVKNAIN
;
A
#
# COMPACT_ATOMS: atom_id res chain seq x y z
N MET A 1 105.83 -10.96 -36.78
CA MET A 1 104.54 -10.27 -37.04
C MET A 1 103.45 -11.33 -36.99
N LYS A 2 102.35 -11.08 -36.24
CA LYS A 2 101.25 -12.00 -35.89
C LYS A 2 101.60 -13.17 -34.96
N PHE A 3 101.50 -12.95 -33.65
CA PHE A 3 101.09 -13.90 -32.59
C PHE A 3 101.22 -13.12 -31.26
N ASN A 4 100.12 -12.98 -30.50
CA ASN A 4 99.99 -12.40 -29.13
C ASN A 4 98.77 -11.46 -28.91
N ARG A 5 97.66 -11.61 -29.65
CA ARG A 5 96.37 -10.99 -29.26
C ARG A 5 95.25 -11.98 -28.94
N LEU A 6 95.35 -13.25 -29.35
CA LEU A 6 94.29 -14.24 -29.12
C LEU A 6 94.33 -14.90 -27.73
N PHE A 7 95.51 -15.03 -27.11
CA PHE A 7 95.63 -15.63 -25.77
C PHE A 7 95.22 -14.69 -24.64
N LEU A 8 95.36 -13.37 -24.84
CA LEU A 8 94.94 -12.38 -23.85
C LEU A 8 93.40 -12.19 -23.86
N SER A 9 92.74 -12.31 -25.02
CA SER A 9 91.28 -12.24 -25.09
C SER A 9 90.61 -13.47 -24.48
N VAL A 10 91.13 -14.68 -24.72
CA VAL A 10 90.57 -15.91 -24.12
C VAL A 10 90.76 -15.96 -22.59
N SER A 11 91.87 -15.41 -22.07
CA SER A 11 92.13 -15.39 -20.63
C SER A 11 91.27 -14.34 -19.89
N ILE A 12 90.94 -13.22 -20.55
CA ILE A 12 90.04 -12.20 -19.97
C ILE A 12 88.58 -12.66 -20.07
N THR A 13 88.17 -13.37 -21.13
CA THR A 13 86.83 -13.97 -21.20
C THR A 13 86.65 -15.14 -20.22
N ALA A 14 87.69 -15.93 -19.94
CA ALA A 14 87.63 -16.99 -18.93
C ALA A 14 87.66 -16.47 -17.48
N ALA A 15 88.33 -15.33 -17.23
CA ALA A 15 88.31 -14.67 -15.91
C ALA A 15 87.02 -13.86 -15.66
N LEU A 16 86.37 -13.32 -16.71
CA LEU A 16 85.07 -12.64 -16.61
C LEU A 16 83.87 -13.60 -16.66
N ALA A 17 84.03 -14.84 -17.15
CA ALA A 17 83.02 -15.89 -17.05
C ALA A 17 82.99 -16.59 -15.67
N GLY A 18 84.00 -16.36 -14.82
CA GLY A 18 84.09 -16.91 -13.45
C GLY A 18 83.57 -15.99 -12.35
N CYS A 19 83.05 -14.81 -12.72
CA CYS A 19 82.28 -13.91 -11.84
C CYS A 19 80.93 -13.59 -12.47
N GLY A 20 80.28 -14.59 -13.08
CA GLY A 20 78.84 -14.53 -13.28
C GLY A 20 78.20 -14.66 -11.90
N ALA A 21 77.37 -13.69 -11.52
CA ALA A 21 76.44 -13.84 -10.41
C ALA A 21 75.77 -15.21 -10.55
N ASP A 22 75.76 -16.01 -9.50
CA ASP A 22 74.96 -17.22 -9.45
C ASP A 22 73.52 -16.83 -9.83
N ASP A 23 72.94 -17.47 -10.86
CA ASP A 23 71.50 -17.46 -11.14
C ASP A 23 70.77 -18.24 -10.02
N GLN A 24 70.94 -17.82 -8.77
CA GLN A 24 70.14 -18.29 -7.65
C GLN A 24 68.75 -17.68 -7.77
N ALA A 25 67.75 -18.55 -7.90
CA ALA A 25 66.35 -18.13 -7.91
C ALA A 25 66.04 -17.34 -6.63
N TYR A 26 65.38 -16.18 -6.80
CA TYR A 26 64.98 -15.33 -5.69
C TYR A 26 63.98 -16.07 -4.79
N ASP A 27 64.33 -16.30 -3.54
CA ASP A 27 63.50 -17.02 -2.57
C ASP A 27 62.44 -16.07 -1.98
N THR A 28 61.24 -16.06 -2.56
CA THR A 28 60.12 -15.18 -2.18
C THR A 28 59.41 -15.68 -0.92
N LEU A 29 58.97 -14.75 -0.07
CA LEU A 29 58.15 -15.10 1.10
C LEU A 29 56.71 -15.36 0.69
N ALA A 30 56.03 -16.25 1.44
CA ALA A 30 54.59 -16.42 1.33
C ALA A 30 53.88 -15.13 1.77
N LYS A 31 53.19 -14.48 0.82
CA LYS A 31 52.46 -13.23 1.04
C LYS A 31 51.02 -13.51 1.48
N PRO A 32 50.42 -12.68 2.35
CA PRO A 32 49.00 -12.77 2.67
C PRO A 32 48.15 -12.67 1.41
N GLU A 33 47.04 -13.42 1.35
CA GLU A 33 46.14 -13.42 0.19
C GLU A 33 45.46 -12.06 -0.04
N SER A 34 45.23 -11.30 1.03
CA SER A 34 44.70 -9.93 1.01
C SER A 34 45.77 -8.84 0.90
N LEU A 35 47.00 -9.19 0.52
CA LEU A 35 48.04 -8.20 0.29
C LEU A 35 47.68 -7.31 -0.91
N THR A 36 47.53 -6.03 -0.66
CA THR A 36 47.13 -5.03 -1.65
C THR A 36 48.20 -3.93 -1.73
N SER A 37 48.49 -3.44 -2.94
CA SER A 37 49.36 -2.26 -3.08
C SER A 37 48.66 -1.03 -2.52
N LYS A 38 49.35 -0.21 -1.73
CA LYS A 38 48.80 1.06 -1.24
C LYS A 38 48.39 1.97 -2.41
N SER A 39 49.09 1.90 -3.55
CA SER A 39 48.77 2.63 -4.77
C SER A 39 47.48 2.18 -5.48
N SER A 40 46.95 1.00 -5.11
CA SER A 40 45.65 0.54 -5.59
C SER A 40 44.50 1.26 -4.89
N ILE A 41 44.74 1.95 -3.78
CA ILE A 41 43.75 2.81 -3.12
C ILE A 41 43.98 4.25 -3.58
N LYS A 42 43.04 4.84 -4.32
CA LYS A 42 43.20 6.17 -4.95
C LYS A 42 42.78 7.29 -4.01
N THR A 43 43.58 7.57 -2.98
CA THR A 43 43.24 8.61 -1.98
C THR A 43 43.14 10.04 -2.56
N ASP A 44 43.56 10.25 -3.81
CA ASP A 44 43.45 11.49 -4.57
C ASP A 44 42.15 11.62 -5.37
N GLN A 45 41.27 10.61 -5.34
CA GLN A 45 40.01 10.58 -6.08
C GLN A 45 38.79 10.59 -5.14
N VAL A 46 37.67 11.08 -5.68
CA VAL A 46 36.36 10.94 -5.04
C VAL A 46 35.75 9.60 -5.44
N TYR A 47 35.15 8.93 -4.46
CA TYR A 47 34.51 7.63 -4.61
C TYR A 47 32.99 7.76 -4.49
N LEU A 48 32.27 6.97 -5.26
CA LEU A 48 30.88 6.63 -4.96
C LEU A 48 30.87 5.44 -4.01
N TYR A 49 30.21 5.61 -2.87
CA TYR A 49 30.03 4.60 -1.84
C TYR A 49 28.55 4.28 -1.66
N MET A 50 28.24 2.99 -1.53
CA MET A 50 26.91 2.54 -1.14
C MET A 50 27.00 1.20 -0.39
N PRO A 51 26.37 1.08 0.79
CA PRO A 51 26.17 -0.21 1.45
C PRO A 51 24.90 -0.90 0.94
N SER A 52 24.86 -2.22 0.95
CA SER A 52 23.68 -3.01 0.61
C SER A 52 23.61 -4.31 1.42
N MET A 53 22.40 -4.84 1.60
CA MET A 53 22.23 -6.18 2.16
C MET A 53 22.30 -7.20 1.03
N ALA A 54 23.26 -8.11 1.06
CA ALA A 54 23.44 -9.10 0.00
C ALA A 54 22.63 -10.37 0.23
N LYS A 55 22.46 -10.81 1.50
CA LYS A 55 21.73 -12.04 1.87
C LYS A 55 21.14 -11.93 3.27
N ALA A 56 19.95 -12.51 3.47
CA ALA A 56 19.40 -12.84 4.78
C ALA A 56 18.54 -14.12 4.66
N PRO A 57 18.36 -14.91 5.75
CA PRO A 57 17.50 -16.08 5.72
C PRO A 57 16.02 -15.69 5.67
N GLN A 58 15.17 -16.62 5.20
CA GLN A 58 13.72 -16.45 5.05
C GLN A 58 13.03 -15.74 6.23
N TYR A 59 13.35 -16.14 7.46
CA TYR A 59 12.71 -15.69 8.69
C TYR A 59 13.28 -14.37 9.25
N ALA A 60 14.34 -13.80 8.66
CA ALA A 60 14.93 -12.52 9.10
C ALA A 60 14.21 -11.30 8.51
N VAL A 61 12.86 -11.31 8.50
CA VAL A 61 12.01 -10.29 7.88
C VAL A 61 12.31 -8.88 8.39
N SER A 62 12.59 -8.76 9.69
CA SER A 62 12.91 -7.49 10.36
C SER A 62 14.19 -6.82 9.88
N MET A 63 15.05 -7.54 9.14
CA MET A 63 16.30 -7.00 8.60
C MET A 63 16.14 -6.43 7.19
N ALA A 64 14.95 -6.50 6.61
CA ALA A 64 14.68 -6.01 5.25
C ALA A 64 15.69 -6.57 4.22
N PRO A 65 15.62 -7.89 3.95
CA PRO A 65 16.61 -8.58 3.13
C PRO A 65 16.69 -7.98 1.72
N PHE A 66 17.92 -7.89 1.20
CA PHE A 66 18.22 -7.38 -0.13
C PHE A 66 17.96 -5.87 -0.37
N MET A 67 17.80 -5.08 0.70
CA MET A 67 17.71 -3.61 0.58
C MET A 67 19.06 -2.94 0.31
N GLN A 68 19.06 -1.88 -0.49
CA GLN A 68 20.18 -0.96 -0.65
C GLN A 68 20.11 0.20 0.34
N GLY A 69 21.27 0.64 0.81
CA GLY A 69 21.41 1.88 1.56
C GLY A 69 21.58 3.09 0.63
N GLN A 70 21.72 4.27 1.24
CA GLN A 70 21.85 5.52 0.50
C GLN A 70 23.28 5.70 -0.07
N GLU A 71 23.37 6.09 -1.33
CA GLU A 71 24.61 6.41 -2.02
C GLU A 71 25.23 7.72 -1.52
N LYS A 72 26.57 7.77 -1.44
CA LYS A 72 27.32 8.92 -0.92
C LYS A 72 28.59 9.12 -1.71
N LEU A 73 28.95 10.38 -1.92
CA LEU A 73 30.30 10.73 -2.37
C LEU A 73 31.23 10.76 -1.16
N VAL A 74 32.36 10.06 -1.25
CA VAL A 74 33.31 9.92 -0.15
C VAL A 74 34.75 10.13 -0.62
N THR A 75 35.61 10.51 0.33
CA THR A 75 37.06 10.56 0.15
C THR A 75 37.73 9.52 1.06
N LEU A 76 38.92 9.09 0.66
CA LEU A 76 39.68 8.04 1.35
C LEU A 76 40.98 8.62 1.90
N SER A 77 41.30 8.30 3.16
CA SER A 77 42.59 8.66 3.76
C SER A 77 43.12 7.56 4.67
N PHE A 78 44.44 7.45 4.76
CA PHE A 78 45.09 6.54 5.70
C PHE A 78 45.42 7.27 7.00
N GLU A 79 44.92 6.76 8.12
CA GLU A 79 45.30 7.18 9.46
C GLU A 79 46.24 6.14 10.10
N TYR A 80 47.23 6.61 10.86
CA TYR A 80 48.27 5.78 11.44
C TYR A 80 48.18 5.82 12.96
N SER A 81 48.09 4.65 13.62
CA SER A 81 47.90 4.57 15.06
C SER A 81 49.09 5.11 15.87
N ASN A 82 50.33 4.79 15.44
CA ASN A 82 51.62 5.31 15.93
C ASN A 82 52.73 4.96 14.91
N GLN A 83 53.83 5.72 14.86
CA GLN A 83 54.89 5.52 13.83
C GLN A 83 55.65 4.18 13.90
N THR A 84 55.50 3.39 14.96
CA THR A 84 56.24 2.14 15.21
C THR A 84 55.39 0.88 15.21
N ASP A 85 54.05 1.00 15.15
CA ASP A 85 53.14 -0.15 15.02
C ASP A 85 52.91 -0.45 13.52
N ASP A 86 52.50 -1.67 13.16
CA ASP A 86 52.14 -2.01 11.78
C ASP A 86 50.66 -1.75 11.47
N LYS A 87 49.93 -1.13 12.41
CA LYS A 87 48.47 -0.91 12.35
C LYS A 87 48.08 0.54 12.06
N GLY A 88 47.04 0.69 11.29
CA GLY A 88 46.26 1.92 11.17
C GLY A 88 44.96 1.62 10.44
N ASP A 89 44.34 2.65 9.90
CA ASP A 89 42.96 2.55 9.43
C ASP A 89 42.80 3.29 8.09
N LEU A 90 42.01 2.73 7.18
CA LEU A 90 41.52 3.42 6.00
C LEU A 90 40.19 4.08 6.37
N GLN A 91 40.23 5.41 6.46
CA GLN A 91 39.10 6.25 6.83
C GLN A 91 38.32 6.65 5.58
N VAL A 92 37.00 6.45 5.64
CA VAL A 92 36.06 6.84 4.61
C VAL A 92 35.19 7.95 5.16
N ARG A 93 35.25 9.12 4.51
CA ARG A 93 34.57 10.33 4.99
C ARG A 93 33.72 10.91 3.88
N MET A 94 32.52 11.38 4.23
CA MET A 94 31.58 11.98 3.28
C MET A 94 32.14 13.29 2.74
N LEU A 95 32.00 13.49 1.43
CA LEU A 95 32.33 14.75 0.77
C LEU A 95 31.48 15.89 1.36
N SER A 96 32.04 17.09 1.39
CA SER A 96 31.32 18.26 1.90
C SER A 96 30.02 18.50 1.12
N PRO A 97 28.89 18.80 1.80
CA PRO A 97 27.64 19.12 1.13
C PRO A 97 27.70 20.42 0.31
N ASP A 98 28.75 21.24 0.47
CA ASP A 98 28.98 22.45 -0.32
C ASP A 98 29.34 22.17 -1.79
N VAL A 99 29.77 20.93 -2.10
CA VAL A 99 30.08 20.50 -3.46
C VAL A 99 28.77 20.18 -4.16
N ILE A 100 28.35 21.04 -5.07
CA ILE A 100 27.05 20.94 -5.74
C ILE A 100 27.16 20.57 -7.22
N SER A 101 28.38 20.46 -7.76
CA SER A 101 28.58 20.15 -9.17
C SER A 101 29.80 19.27 -9.43
N GLN A 102 29.71 18.42 -10.46
CA GLN A 102 30.84 17.62 -10.92
C GLN A 102 32.04 18.47 -11.37
N GLY A 103 31.81 19.69 -11.85
CA GLY A 103 32.86 20.59 -12.30
C GLY A 103 33.80 21.04 -11.17
N GLU A 104 33.31 21.14 -9.94
CA GLU A 104 34.11 21.44 -8.74
C GLU A 104 35.02 20.26 -8.39
N ILE A 105 34.48 19.03 -8.39
CA ILE A 105 35.26 17.80 -8.17
C ILE A 105 36.38 17.68 -9.21
N ASP A 106 36.06 17.94 -10.49
CA ASP A 106 37.03 17.87 -11.60
C ASP A 106 38.15 18.92 -11.48
N GLN A 107 37.91 20.01 -10.74
CA GLN A 107 38.89 21.05 -10.42
C GLN A 107 39.61 20.82 -9.08
N GLY A 108 39.26 19.77 -8.35
CA GLY A 108 39.80 19.46 -7.02
C GLY A 108 39.21 20.31 -5.89
N GLU A 109 38.05 20.94 -6.11
CA GLU A 109 37.32 21.73 -5.12
C GLU A 109 36.40 20.82 -4.29
N LEU A 110 36.85 20.43 -3.09
CA LEU A 110 36.16 19.45 -2.23
C LEU A 110 35.26 20.09 -1.15
N GLY A 111 34.89 21.35 -1.35
CA GLY A 111 34.04 22.15 -0.45
C GLY A 111 34.81 22.91 0.64
N ARG A 112 34.09 23.73 1.42
CA ARG A 112 34.71 24.53 2.49
C ARG A 112 35.16 23.63 3.65
N TRP A 113 36.26 24.02 4.30
CA TRP A 113 36.81 23.38 5.51
C TRP A 113 37.32 21.94 5.34
N PHE A 114 37.51 21.47 4.10
CA PHE A 114 38.15 20.19 3.78
C PHE A 114 39.58 20.07 4.33
N ASP A 115 40.25 21.20 4.58
CA ASP A 115 41.56 21.28 5.23
C ASP A 115 41.53 20.95 6.74
N THR A 116 40.34 20.80 7.33
CA THR A 116 40.14 20.40 8.72
C THR A 116 39.45 19.04 8.83
N GLN A 117 40.23 18.00 9.11
CA GLN A 117 39.77 16.60 9.24
C GLN A 117 38.63 16.40 10.26
N SER A 118 38.46 17.32 11.22
CA SER A 118 37.35 17.31 12.20
C SER A 118 36.00 17.76 11.65
N SER A 119 35.97 18.35 10.46
CA SER A 119 34.77 18.95 9.86
C SER A 119 34.05 17.99 8.90
N GLU A 120 34.69 16.87 8.54
CA GLU A 120 34.12 15.85 7.65
C GLU A 120 33.32 14.80 8.42
N ARG A 121 32.17 14.40 7.87
CA ARG A 121 31.31 13.38 8.48
C ARG A 121 31.88 11.99 8.22
N PRO A 122 32.19 11.20 9.26
CA PRO A 122 32.71 9.85 9.04
C PRO A 122 31.62 8.90 8.55
N VAL A 123 32.00 7.96 7.68
CA VAL A 123 31.10 6.96 7.08
C VAL A 123 31.45 5.57 7.58
N LEU A 124 32.67 5.11 7.31
CA LEU A 124 33.19 3.84 7.80
C LEU A 124 34.71 3.87 7.94
N GLU A 125 35.22 2.90 8.68
CA GLU A 125 36.64 2.71 8.94
C GLU A 125 37.02 1.24 8.70
N ILE A 126 38.05 1.00 7.87
CA ILE A 126 38.58 -0.34 7.58
C ILE A 126 39.96 -0.46 8.23
N PRO A 127 40.13 -1.33 9.24
CA PRO A 127 41.45 -1.58 9.81
C PRO A 127 42.42 -2.16 8.77
N VAL A 128 43.64 -1.63 8.72
CA VAL A 128 44.69 -2.05 7.78
C VAL A 128 46.02 -2.31 8.49
N LYS A 129 46.78 -3.30 8.00
CA LYS A 129 48.18 -3.49 8.38
C LYS A 129 49.11 -3.02 7.28
N PHE A 130 50.01 -2.08 7.58
CA PHE A 130 51.01 -1.58 6.64
C PHE A 130 52.23 -2.49 6.64
N VAL A 131 52.55 -3.06 5.48
CA VAL A 131 53.67 -4.01 5.33
C VAL A 131 54.53 -3.64 4.13
N ASP A 132 55.81 -4.00 4.20
CA ASP A 132 56.70 -3.89 3.05
C ASP A 132 57.62 -5.12 3.02
N TYR A 133 58.15 -5.42 1.84
CA TYR A 133 59.04 -6.54 1.59
C TYR A 133 60.28 -6.02 0.87
N GLN A 134 61.45 -6.43 1.36
CA GLN A 134 62.74 -6.08 0.77
C GLN A 134 63.57 -7.34 0.53
N CYS A 135 64.62 -7.23 -0.27
CA CYS A 135 65.61 -8.28 -0.30
C CYS A 135 66.45 -8.17 0.97
N ARG A 136 66.66 -9.29 1.66
CA ARG A 136 67.53 -9.37 2.83
C ARG A 136 68.95 -9.00 2.43
N GLU A 137 69.48 -7.97 3.04
CA GLU A 137 70.85 -7.50 2.82
C GLU A 137 71.84 -8.24 3.73
N ASP A 138 73.06 -8.48 3.25
CA ASP A 138 74.16 -8.99 4.06
C ASP A 138 74.87 -7.87 4.84
N SER A 139 75.94 -8.20 5.57
CA SER A 139 76.71 -7.22 6.35
C SER A 139 77.42 -6.14 5.53
N TYR A 140 77.41 -6.23 4.20
CA TYR A 140 77.98 -5.28 3.27
C TYR A 140 76.91 -4.46 2.51
N GLY A 141 75.62 -4.73 2.74
CA GLY A 141 74.50 -4.07 2.06
C GLY A 141 74.14 -4.69 0.72
N ASP A 142 74.64 -5.90 0.41
CA ASP A 142 74.34 -6.59 -0.84
C ASP A 142 73.13 -7.55 -0.65
N CYS A 143 72.21 -7.55 -1.62
CA CYS A 143 71.01 -8.41 -1.62
C CYS A 143 71.36 -9.90 -1.69
N THR A 144 70.88 -10.68 -0.71
CA THR A 144 71.14 -12.12 -0.58
C THR A 144 70.22 -13.02 -1.41
N ASN A 145 69.42 -12.46 -2.34
CA ASN A 145 68.38 -13.16 -3.12
C ASN A 145 67.31 -13.88 -2.27
N VAL A 146 67.07 -13.43 -1.04
CA VAL A 146 66.00 -13.92 -0.16
C VAL A 146 65.14 -12.75 0.27
N GLU A 147 63.83 -12.83 0.05
CA GLU A 147 62.88 -11.78 0.47
C GLU A 147 62.69 -11.82 2.00
N GLU A 148 62.61 -10.66 2.63
CA GLU A 148 62.24 -10.52 4.04
C GLU A 148 61.15 -9.44 4.23
N LYS A 149 60.31 -9.61 5.26
CA LYS A 149 59.38 -8.56 5.68
C LYS A 149 60.18 -7.45 6.36
N VAL A 150 60.00 -6.22 5.92
CA VAL A 150 60.69 -5.04 6.46
C VAL A 150 60.37 -4.88 7.95
N ASN A 151 61.39 -4.68 8.78
CA ASN A 151 61.21 -4.44 10.21
C ASN A 151 60.58 -3.08 10.48
N ASN A 152 59.87 -2.96 11.61
CA ASN A 152 59.11 -1.75 11.92
C ASN A 152 59.96 -0.48 12.07
N ASP A 153 61.27 -0.62 12.32
CA ASP A 153 62.20 0.48 12.56
C ASP A 153 62.97 0.93 11.29
N GLU A 154 62.83 0.22 10.16
CA GLU A 154 63.59 0.48 8.93
C GLU A 154 62.86 1.40 7.94
N VAL A 155 61.55 1.18 7.76
CA VAL A 155 60.70 2.00 6.87
C VAL A 155 59.53 2.56 7.68
N PRO A 156 59.38 3.90 7.76
CA PRO A 156 58.24 4.54 8.39
C PRO A 156 56.92 3.99 7.85
N ILE A 157 55.91 3.82 8.73
CA ILE A 157 54.62 3.21 8.39
C ILE A 157 53.94 3.87 7.17
N GLY A 158 54.08 5.19 7.02
CA GLY A 158 53.51 5.96 5.90
C GLY A 158 54.15 5.66 4.54
N ASP A 159 55.41 5.23 4.52
CA ASP A 159 56.20 4.98 3.31
C ASP A 159 56.12 3.52 2.83
N ARG A 160 55.52 2.64 3.62
CA ARG A 160 55.34 1.22 3.27
C ARG A 160 54.42 1.07 2.05
N ARG A 161 54.86 0.25 1.11
CA ARG A 161 54.20 0.11 -0.21
C ARG A 161 52.93 -0.73 -0.22
N PHE A 162 52.74 -1.62 0.76
CA PHE A 162 51.63 -2.55 0.78
C PHE A 162 50.79 -2.43 2.04
N ILE A 163 49.53 -2.82 1.92
CA ILE A 163 48.58 -2.93 3.02
C ILE A 163 47.95 -4.33 3.02
N VAL A 164 47.48 -4.75 4.18
CA VAL A 164 46.66 -5.94 4.36
C VAL A 164 45.37 -5.47 5.05
N PRO A 165 44.30 -5.21 4.28
CA PRO A 165 43.00 -4.81 4.84
C PRO A 165 42.35 -5.96 5.62
N GLU A 166 41.74 -5.63 6.75
CA GLU A 166 40.96 -6.54 7.60
C GLU A 166 39.47 -6.20 7.46
N PHE A 167 38.91 -6.44 6.28
CA PHE A 167 37.52 -6.08 5.90
C PHE A 167 36.47 -6.65 6.87
N GLU A 168 36.71 -7.83 7.46
CA GLU A 168 35.82 -8.45 8.45
C GLU A 168 35.74 -7.67 9.78
N LYS A 169 36.60 -6.68 9.98
CA LYS A 169 36.65 -5.79 11.16
C LYS A 169 36.22 -4.37 10.86
N VAL A 170 35.58 -4.12 9.72
CA VAL A 170 35.04 -2.81 9.36
C VAL A 170 34.18 -2.23 10.50
N VAL A 171 34.34 -0.94 10.75
CA VAL A 171 33.53 -0.16 11.70
C VAL A 171 32.69 0.82 10.90
N VAL A 172 31.40 0.55 10.82
CA VAL A 172 30.42 1.46 10.21
C VAL A 172 30.07 2.55 11.23
N GLN A 173 30.26 3.81 10.86
CA GLN A 173 30.03 4.96 11.74
C GLN A 173 28.77 5.76 11.38
N GLU A 174 28.28 5.59 10.15
CA GLU A 174 27.00 6.14 9.71
C GLU A 174 25.79 5.41 10.34
N ASN A 175 24.69 6.14 10.50
CA ASN A 175 23.37 5.54 10.75
C ASN A 175 22.58 5.49 9.43
N SER A 176 21.69 4.51 9.34
CA SER A 176 20.80 4.21 8.24
C SER A 176 19.34 4.12 8.72
N TRP A 177 18.38 4.05 7.80
CA TRP A 177 16.98 3.81 8.15
C TRP A 177 16.77 2.46 8.85
N ASN A 178 17.55 1.44 8.50
CA ASN A 178 17.53 0.15 9.19
C ASN A 178 17.93 0.29 10.67
N ASP A 179 18.78 1.27 11.03
CA ASP A 179 19.11 1.55 12.43
C ASP A 179 17.90 2.04 13.23
N LEU A 180 16.99 2.77 12.61
CA LEU A 180 15.74 3.21 13.25
C LEU A 180 14.73 2.06 13.37
N PHE A 181 14.46 1.34 12.29
CA PHE A 181 13.32 0.40 12.26
C PHE A 181 13.69 -1.02 12.70
N SER A 182 14.89 -1.49 12.37
CA SER A 182 15.36 -2.81 12.80
C SER A 182 16.04 -2.74 14.16
N PHE A 183 16.89 -1.75 14.41
CA PHE A 183 17.79 -1.74 15.57
C PHE A 183 17.37 -0.83 16.75
N ALA A 184 16.58 0.22 16.54
CA ALA A 184 16.27 1.18 17.62
C ALA A 184 15.47 0.58 18.79
N SER A 185 14.77 -0.52 18.56
CA SER A 185 14.11 -1.30 19.61
C SER A 185 15.07 -1.95 20.61
N GLY A 186 16.38 -2.00 20.28
CA GLY A 186 17.40 -2.71 21.06
C GLY A 186 17.22 -4.23 21.05
N CYS A 187 16.37 -4.77 20.17
CA CYS A 187 16.02 -6.19 20.16
C CYS A 187 17.00 -7.08 19.42
N TYR A 188 17.98 -6.54 18.70
CA TYR A 188 19.00 -7.33 18.03
C TYR A 188 20.38 -6.95 18.54
N SER A 189 21.21 -7.96 18.79
CA SER A 189 22.58 -7.78 19.26
C SER A 189 23.54 -8.62 18.41
N LYS A 190 24.60 -7.99 17.93
CA LYS A 190 25.67 -8.66 17.20
C LYS A 190 26.33 -9.73 18.09
N THR A 191 26.48 -10.94 17.56
CA THR A 191 27.07 -12.07 18.28
C THR A 191 28.31 -12.58 17.55
N GLY A 192 29.45 -12.56 18.23
CA GLY A 192 30.73 -12.99 17.66
C GLY A 192 31.39 -11.97 16.74
N SER A 193 32.52 -12.35 16.16
CA SER A 193 33.20 -11.57 15.12
C SER A 193 32.56 -11.83 13.77
N SER A 194 32.43 -10.78 12.95
CA SER A 194 32.01 -10.91 11.56
C SER A 194 33.05 -11.67 10.73
N LYS A 195 32.64 -12.18 9.58
CA LYS A 195 33.49 -12.93 8.65
C LYS A 195 33.27 -12.44 7.23
N LEU A 196 34.21 -12.73 6.33
CA LEU A 196 34.02 -12.46 4.90
C LEU A 196 33.03 -13.47 4.30
N ALA A 197 32.08 -12.96 3.51
CA ALA A 197 31.13 -13.80 2.79
C ALA A 197 31.84 -14.45 1.59
N THR A 198 32.09 -15.75 1.65
CA THR A 198 32.76 -16.48 0.56
C THR A 198 31.76 -17.36 -0.17
N ASP A 199 31.79 -17.37 -1.49
CA ASP A 199 31.03 -18.28 -2.33
C ASP A 199 31.95 -19.07 -3.25
N SER A 200 32.05 -20.38 -3.00
CA SER A 200 32.87 -21.30 -3.78
C SER A 200 32.35 -21.56 -5.20
N LEU A 201 31.06 -21.32 -5.47
CA LEU A 201 30.46 -21.56 -6.78
C LEU A 201 30.82 -20.44 -7.76
N SER A 202 30.69 -19.18 -7.34
CA SER A 202 31.12 -18.01 -8.13
C SER A 202 32.63 -17.72 -8.03
N GLY A 203 33.32 -18.28 -7.04
CA GLY A 203 34.73 -17.97 -6.74
C GLY A 203 34.90 -16.66 -5.97
N TRP A 204 33.81 -16.07 -5.46
CA TRP A 204 33.84 -14.87 -4.64
C TRP A 204 34.50 -15.17 -3.28
N LYS A 205 35.58 -14.45 -2.97
CA LYS A 205 36.33 -14.60 -1.72
C LYS A 205 35.94 -13.59 -0.63
N GLY A 206 34.84 -12.85 -0.84
CA GLY A 206 34.33 -11.83 0.09
C GLY A 206 34.97 -10.45 -0.03
N TYR A 207 35.95 -10.26 -0.91
CA TYR A 207 36.47 -8.94 -1.24
C TYR A 207 37.18 -8.90 -2.60
N GLU A 208 37.23 -7.71 -3.17
CA GLU A 208 37.96 -7.35 -4.38
C GLU A 208 38.60 -5.96 -4.17
N VAL A 209 39.90 -5.87 -4.46
CA VAL A 209 40.58 -4.57 -4.63
C VAL A 209 41.31 -4.58 -5.96
N THR A 210 40.95 -3.64 -6.84
CA THR A 210 41.50 -3.56 -8.19
C THR A 210 42.58 -2.47 -8.32
N GLU A 211 43.40 -2.52 -9.38
CA GLU A 211 44.48 -1.55 -9.58
C GLU A 211 43.99 -0.13 -9.89
N ASP A 212 42.80 -0.02 -10.49
CA ASP A 212 42.12 1.22 -10.86
C ASP A 212 41.40 1.88 -9.68
N GLY A 213 41.26 1.20 -8.53
CA GLY A 213 40.81 1.85 -7.30
C GLY A 213 39.60 1.23 -6.62
N VAL A 214 38.93 0.25 -7.23
CA VAL A 214 37.67 -0.33 -6.73
C VAL A 214 37.95 -1.13 -5.46
N ILE A 215 37.08 -0.96 -4.46
CA ILE A 215 37.11 -1.70 -3.20
C ILE A 215 35.70 -2.21 -2.94
N ASN A 216 35.50 -3.51 -3.18
CA ASN A 216 34.24 -4.19 -2.88
C ASN A 216 34.50 -5.25 -1.82
N PHE A 217 33.65 -5.35 -0.81
CA PHE A 217 33.76 -6.40 0.20
C PHE A 217 32.42 -6.71 0.84
N GLU A 218 32.30 -7.95 1.30
CA GLU A 218 31.05 -8.49 1.81
C GLU A 218 31.29 -9.19 3.16
N VAL A 219 30.51 -8.81 4.16
CA VAL A 219 30.70 -9.18 5.56
C VAL A 219 29.45 -9.86 6.11
N GLU A 220 29.60 -11.10 6.53
CA GLU A 220 28.58 -11.85 7.27
C GLU A 220 28.63 -11.51 8.76
N THR A 221 27.49 -11.12 9.30
CA THR A 221 27.31 -10.82 10.72
C THR A 221 26.16 -11.62 11.29
N THR A 222 26.44 -12.36 12.36
CA THR A 222 25.42 -13.09 13.12
C THR A 222 24.80 -12.18 14.16
N TYR A 223 23.47 -12.09 14.13
CA TYR A 223 22.67 -11.39 15.12
C TYR A 223 21.91 -12.38 15.99
N LYS A 224 21.68 -11.98 17.23
CA LYS A 224 20.81 -12.69 18.16
C LYS A 224 19.81 -11.72 18.77
N VAL A 225 18.57 -12.19 18.91
CA VAL A 225 17.55 -11.45 19.64
C VAL A 225 18.00 -11.23 21.09
N ALA A 226 17.95 -9.98 21.54
CA ALA A 226 18.40 -9.56 22.86
C ALA A 226 17.69 -10.36 23.95
N ASN A 227 18.45 -10.81 24.94
CA ASN A 227 17.96 -11.64 26.04
C ASN A 227 17.20 -10.81 27.10
N ASN A 228 16.14 -10.15 26.68
CA ASN A 228 15.17 -9.48 27.54
C ASN A 228 13.76 -9.95 27.18
N TRP A 229 12.85 -9.86 28.14
CA TRP A 229 11.50 -10.43 28.02
C TRP A 229 10.74 -9.91 26.80
N ARG A 230 10.75 -8.59 26.57
CA ARG A 230 10.04 -7.94 25.45
C ARG A 230 10.54 -8.44 24.10
N CYS A 231 11.86 -8.41 23.88
CA CYS A 231 12.44 -8.81 22.60
C CYS A 231 12.35 -10.31 22.33
N MET A 232 12.54 -11.14 23.36
CA MET A 232 12.40 -12.61 23.20
C MET A 232 10.97 -13.02 22.87
N ILE A 233 9.96 -12.44 23.53
CA ILE A 233 8.57 -12.75 23.24
C ILE A 233 8.18 -12.24 21.86
N ASN A 234 8.57 -11.02 21.48
CA ASN A 234 8.30 -10.49 20.14
C ASN A 234 8.95 -11.34 19.05
N GLY A 235 10.24 -11.68 19.21
CA GLY A 235 10.94 -12.55 18.26
C GLY A 235 10.32 -13.95 18.17
N LEU A 236 9.83 -14.52 19.29
CA LEU A 236 9.13 -15.80 19.28
C LEU A 236 7.78 -15.74 18.58
N VAL A 237 7.01 -14.67 18.76
CA VAL A 237 5.75 -14.50 18.05
C VAL A 237 5.97 -14.41 16.54
N GLN A 238 7.02 -13.71 16.10
CA GLN A 238 7.38 -13.59 14.67
C GLN A 238 7.91 -14.89 14.06
N SER A 239 8.66 -15.69 14.82
CA SER A 239 9.25 -16.98 14.36
C SER A 239 8.33 -18.19 14.52
N GLY A 240 7.04 -18.01 14.79
CA GLY A 240 6.14 -19.14 15.06
C GLY A 240 6.53 -19.96 16.30
N PHE A 241 7.17 -19.30 17.28
CA PHE A 241 7.74 -19.84 18.51
C PHE A 241 8.94 -20.77 18.30
N ASP A 242 9.62 -20.71 17.15
CA ASP A 242 10.89 -21.41 16.97
C ASP A 242 12.07 -20.64 17.58
N MET A 243 12.60 -21.18 18.68
CA MET A 243 13.77 -20.63 19.34
C MET A 243 15.04 -20.68 18.48
N SER A 244 15.12 -21.54 17.44
CA SER A 244 16.28 -21.56 16.54
C SER A 244 16.37 -20.32 15.66
N ASP A 245 15.23 -19.67 15.39
CA ASP A 245 15.12 -18.60 14.41
C ASP A 245 15.43 -17.22 15.03
N LEU A 246 15.61 -17.19 16.35
CA LEU A 246 16.05 -16.00 17.11
C LEU A 246 17.54 -15.68 16.95
N SER A 247 18.26 -16.48 16.16
CA SER A 247 19.66 -16.24 15.81
C SER A 247 19.84 -16.46 14.33
N PHE A 248 20.30 -15.45 13.61
CA PHE A 248 20.41 -15.47 12.16
C PHE A 248 21.66 -14.75 11.70
N THR A 249 22.11 -15.05 10.48
CA THR A 249 23.27 -14.41 9.86
C THR A 249 22.81 -13.65 8.63
N VAL A 250 23.22 -12.40 8.54
CA VAL A 250 22.97 -11.55 7.37
C VAL A 250 24.30 -11.14 6.75
N SER A 251 24.29 -10.90 5.45
CA SER A 251 25.45 -10.44 4.70
C SER A 251 25.28 -8.98 4.27
N SER A 252 26.26 -8.15 4.58
CA SER A 252 26.33 -6.74 4.17
C SER A 252 27.44 -6.54 3.15
N PHE A 253 27.11 -6.01 1.99
CA PHE A 253 28.04 -5.68 0.91
C PHE A 253 28.33 -4.18 0.92
N TYR A 254 29.60 -3.82 0.74
CA TYR A 254 30.06 -2.45 0.68
C TYR A 254 30.82 -2.26 -0.62
N SER A 255 30.40 -1.26 -1.39
CA SER A 255 31.01 -0.93 -2.68
C SER A 255 31.58 0.48 -2.63
N LEU A 256 32.89 0.62 -2.86
CA LEU A 256 33.56 1.89 -3.08
C LEU A 256 34.19 1.88 -4.46
N VAL A 257 33.64 2.69 -5.37
CA VAL A 257 34.13 2.79 -6.74
C VAL A 257 34.58 4.21 -7.01
N PRO A 258 35.80 4.44 -7.54
CA PRO A 258 36.18 5.76 -8.00
C PRO A 258 35.14 6.32 -8.96
N LEU A 259 34.64 7.52 -8.67
CA LEU A 259 33.51 8.12 -9.40
C LEU A 259 33.78 8.20 -10.91
N ASP A 260 35.05 8.43 -11.27
CA ASP A 260 35.54 8.53 -12.64
C ASP A 260 35.45 7.24 -13.48
N LEU A 261 35.31 6.07 -12.82
CA LEU A 261 35.14 4.79 -13.50
C LEU A 261 33.70 4.49 -13.88
N VAL A 262 32.73 5.12 -13.21
CA VAL A 262 31.30 4.83 -13.37
C VAL A 262 30.51 5.98 -14.00
N ARG A 263 30.95 7.24 -13.82
CA ARG A 263 30.30 8.39 -14.46
C ARG A 263 30.58 8.47 -15.96
N SER A 264 29.63 8.98 -16.72
CA SER A 264 29.87 9.32 -18.13
C SER A 264 30.56 10.67 -18.26
N LYS A 265 31.53 10.76 -19.18
CA LYS A 265 32.24 12.01 -19.45
C LYS A 265 31.43 13.02 -20.29
N THR A 266 30.36 12.58 -20.97
CA THR A 266 29.50 13.43 -21.80
C THR A 266 28.15 13.78 -21.17
N TYR A 267 27.88 13.32 -19.95
CA TYR A 267 26.58 13.51 -19.32
C TYR A 267 26.25 14.98 -19.06
N GLU A 268 25.02 15.39 -19.41
CA GLU A 268 24.48 16.71 -19.10
C GLU A 268 23.48 16.63 -17.93
N PRO A 269 23.81 17.22 -16.77
CA PRO A 269 22.91 17.29 -15.61
C PRO A 269 21.69 18.18 -15.90
N ILE A 270 20.52 17.76 -15.41
CA ILE A 270 19.26 18.51 -15.53
C ILE A 270 18.80 18.97 -14.15
N VAL A 271 18.62 20.28 -14.01
CA VAL A 271 18.02 20.86 -12.80
C VAL A 271 16.52 20.62 -12.84
N TYR A 272 15.99 20.09 -11.77
CA TYR A 272 14.61 19.66 -11.64
C TYR A 272 13.92 20.50 -10.57
N MET A 273 12.87 21.19 -10.96
CA MET A 273 12.15 22.12 -10.09
C MET A 273 10.74 21.61 -9.83
N LYS A 274 10.11 22.15 -8.79
CA LYS A 274 8.84 21.64 -8.27
C LYS A 274 7.71 21.55 -9.31
N GLY A 275 7.52 22.56 -10.16
CA GLY A 275 6.47 22.51 -11.19
C GLY A 275 6.73 21.47 -12.30
N ASP A 276 8.00 21.09 -12.55
CA ASP A 276 8.31 19.94 -13.42
C ASP A 276 8.04 18.62 -12.69
N GLU A 277 8.38 18.55 -11.40
CA GLU A 277 8.13 17.39 -10.53
C GLU A 277 6.65 17.04 -10.43
N ASP A 278 5.78 18.04 -10.30
CA ASP A 278 4.34 17.84 -10.18
C ASP A 278 3.68 17.39 -11.51
N THR A 279 4.42 17.40 -12.63
CA THR A 279 3.92 16.94 -13.94
C THR A 279 4.51 15.59 -14.37
N PHE A 280 5.84 15.46 -14.35
CA PHE A 280 6.56 14.25 -14.80
C PHE A 280 7.45 13.71 -13.70
N GLY A 281 7.05 12.60 -13.09
CA GLY A 281 7.66 12.04 -11.91
C GLY A 281 9.03 11.38 -12.06
N PHE A 282 10.09 12.04 -11.59
CA PHE A 282 11.43 11.48 -11.51
C PHE A 282 11.98 11.53 -10.07
N PHE A 283 12.85 10.58 -9.73
CA PHE A 283 13.69 10.71 -8.54
C PHE A 283 14.68 11.86 -8.76
N ALA A 284 15.09 12.48 -7.66
CA ALA A 284 16.01 13.60 -7.71
C ALA A 284 16.91 13.67 -6.48
N SER A 285 18.09 14.26 -6.63
CA SER A 285 19.02 14.53 -5.54
C SER A 285 19.04 16.02 -5.24
N GLU A 286 18.71 16.39 -4.01
CA GLU A 286 18.86 17.76 -3.53
C GLU A 286 20.35 18.09 -3.30
N VAL A 287 20.78 19.22 -3.83
CA VAL A 287 22.08 19.83 -3.56
C VAL A 287 21.88 21.29 -3.18
N GLY A 288 22.73 21.82 -2.31
CA GLY A 288 22.57 23.21 -1.90
C GLY A 288 23.78 23.80 -1.21
N ARG A 289 23.92 25.12 -1.32
CA ARG A 289 24.96 25.88 -0.63
C ARG A 289 24.36 26.74 0.49
N PRO A 290 24.96 26.71 1.69
CA PRO A 290 24.67 27.69 2.72
C PRO A 290 24.89 29.12 2.25
N ASP A 291 24.00 30.04 2.63
CA ASP A 291 24.11 31.46 2.30
C ASP A 291 25.53 32.01 2.57
N PRO A 292 26.16 32.75 1.61
CA PRO A 292 27.51 33.28 1.77
C PRO A 292 27.70 34.20 3.00
N SER A 293 26.62 34.76 3.55
CA SER A 293 26.62 35.65 4.71
C SER A 293 26.34 34.92 6.04
N TYR A 294 26.09 33.61 6.02
CA TYR A 294 25.82 32.76 7.20
C TYR A 294 24.65 33.26 8.07
N VAL A 295 23.67 33.91 7.46
CA VAL A 295 22.46 34.35 8.18
C VAL A 295 21.57 33.14 8.41
N GLY A 296 21.57 32.63 9.64
CA GLY A 296 20.80 31.44 10.00
C GLY A 296 19.31 31.63 9.72
N GLY A 297 18.74 30.74 8.90
CA GLY A 297 17.31 30.68 8.61
C GLY A 297 16.85 31.43 7.36
N GLU A 298 17.75 31.99 6.54
CA GLU A 298 17.38 32.63 5.26
C GLU A 298 18.22 32.07 4.09
N PHE A 299 17.51 31.44 3.13
CA PHE A 299 17.93 31.02 1.78
C PHE A 299 19.32 30.39 1.62
N ASP A 300 19.43 29.12 2.01
CA ASP A 300 20.36 28.23 1.32
C ASP A 300 19.87 28.08 -0.14
N GLN A 301 20.74 28.30 -1.13
CA GLN A 301 20.39 28.07 -2.53
C GLN A 301 20.40 26.55 -2.78
N GLY A 302 19.27 25.89 -2.50
CA GLY A 302 19.02 24.49 -2.79
C GLY A 302 18.30 24.29 -4.12
N PHE A 303 18.62 23.22 -4.83
CA PHE A 303 17.90 22.75 -6.03
C PHE A 303 18.12 21.26 -6.22
N GLU A 304 17.37 20.62 -7.11
CA GLU A 304 17.45 19.18 -7.33
C GLU A 304 18.02 18.82 -8.71
N TYR A 305 18.72 17.69 -8.80
CA TYR A 305 19.11 17.07 -10.07
C TYR A 305 18.23 15.87 -10.39
N LEU A 306 17.62 15.86 -11.60
CA LEU A 306 16.81 14.75 -12.11
C LEU A 306 17.65 13.49 -12.29
N HIS A 307 17.15 12.35 -11.82
CA HIS A 307 17.79 11.05 -11.96
C HIS A 307 17.50 10.44 -13.32
N ARG A 308 18.55 10.17 -14.11
CA ARG A 308 18.43 9.41 -15.37
C ARG A 308 19.77 8.78 -15.75
N PHE A 309 19.73 7.71 -16.54
CA PHE A 309 20.92 7.25 -17.26
C PHE A 309 21.35 8.29 -18.29
N ASN A 310 22.62 8.24 -18.70
CA ASN A 310 23.10 9.08 -19.78
C ASN A 310 22.36 8.76 -21.11
N PRO A 311 21.63 9.71 -21.71
CA PRO A 311 20.86 9.49 -22.94
C PRO A 311 21.75 9.18 -24.16
N ASP A 312 23.05 9.50 -24.11
CA ASP A 312 24.00 9.18 -25.19
C ASP A 312 24.41 7.70 -25.23
N LEU A 313 24.05 6.91 -24.22
CA LEU A 313 24.34 5.48 -24.20
C LEU A 313 23.50 4.75 -25.26
N GLU A 314 24.12 3.85 -26.01
CA GLU A 314 23.39 2.96 -26.91
C GLU A 314 22.62 1.89 -26.10
N TYR A 315 23.27 1.37 -25.04
CA TYR A 315 22.71 0.34 -24.19
C TYR A 315 22.97 0.59 -22.70
N VAL A 316 22.01 0.21 -21.85
CA VAL A 316 22.20 -0.06 -20.42
C VAL A 316 22.40 -1.55 -20.25
N ASP A 317 23.58 -1.94 -19.78
CA ASP A 317 23.98 -3.33 -19.60
C ASP A 317 23.46 -3.90 -18.28
N TYR A 318 22.62 -4.93 -18.34
CA TYR A 318 22.13 -5.68 -17.18
C TYR A 318 22.64 -7.12 -17.21
N HIS A 319 23.23 -7.58 -16.10
CA HIS A 319 23.67 -8.95 -15.91
C HIS A 319 22.62 -9.74 -15.15
N LEU A 320 22.26 -10.93 -15.63
CA LEU A 320 21.44 -11.85 -14.85
C LEU A 320 22.27 -12.45 -13.70
N SER A 321 21.65 -12.63 -12.54
CA SER A 321 22.26 -13.39 -11.43
C SER A 321 22.38 -14.88 -11.76
N ASP A 322 23.29 -15.56 -11.08
CA ASP A 322 23.49 -17.01 -11.22
C ASP A 322 22.26 -17.84 -10.79
N SER A 323 21.30 -17.23 -10.08
CA SER A 323 20.03 -17.88 -9.71
C SER A 323 19.10 -18.16 -10.89
N PHE A 324 19.29 -17.55 -12.06
CA PHE A 324 18.48 -17.83 -13.24
C PHE A 324 18.74 -19.21 -13.88
N ASP A 325 19.91 -19.82 -13.63
CA ASP A 325 20.35 -21.07 -14.29
C ASP A 325 20.36 -22.29 -13.34
N GLN A 326 19.52 -22.29 -12.31
CA GLN A 326 19.50 -23.36 -11.29
C GLN A 326 18.61 -24.56 -11.68
N ASN A 327 17.42 -24.32 -12.24
CA ASN A 327 16.44 -25.36 -12.56
C ASN A 327 15.48 -24.95 -13.70
N GLU A 328 14.51 -25.80 -14.06
CA GLU A 328 13.56 -25.51 -15.15
C GLU A 328 12.68 -24.28 -14.89
N GLU A 329 12.31 -24.02 -13.64
CA GLU A 329 11.51 -22.86 -13.24
C GLU A 329 12.30 -21.55 -13.33
N THR A 330 13.56 -21.55 -12.86
CA THR A 330 14.41 -20.35 -13.00
C THR A 330 14.71 -20.03 -14.47
N LEU A 331 14.84 -21.06 -15.32
CA LEU A 331 14.96 -20.91 -16.78
C LEU A 331 13.69 -20.35 -17.42
N PHE A 332 12.51 -20.68 -16.87
CA PHE A 332 11.27 -20.04 -17.28
C PHE A 332 11.28 -18.53 -16.97
N PHE A 333 11.66 -18.12 -15.75
CA PHE A 333 11.76 -16.69 -15.40
C PHE A 333 12.84 -15.96 -16.21
N LYS A 334 13.93 -16.64 -16.56
CA LYS A 334 14.94 -16.12 -17.50
C LYS A 334 14.30 -15.80 -18.85
N ARG A 335 13.47 -16.70 -19.37
CA ARG A 335 12.75 -16.49 -20.63
C ARG A 335 11.74 -15.34 -20.54
N VAL A 336 11.00 -15.24 -19.43
CA VAL A 336 10.09 -14.11 -19.18
C VAL A 336 10.85 -12.79 -19.18
N THR A 337 12.01 -12.72 -18.53
CA THR A 337 12.87 -11.54 -18.47
C THR A 337 13.32 -11.09 -19.86
N GLN A 338 13.72 -12.03 -20.72
CA GLN A 338 14.05 -11.76 -22.12
C GLN A 338 12.86 -11.21 -22.90
N ASP A 339 11.70 -11.87 -22.79
CA ASP A 339 10.47 -11.46 -23.47
C ASP A 339 10.02 -10.03 -23.03
N VAL A 340 10.25 -9.65 -21.78
CA VAL A 340 9.98 -8.29 -21.27
C VAL A 340 10.91 -7.26 -21.90
N VAL A 341 12.23 -7.51 -21.89
CA VAL A 341 13.22 -6.60 -22.48
C VAL A 341 12.97 -6.39 -23.98
N ASP A 342 12.64 -7.45 -24.71
CA ASP A 342 12.29 -7.37 -26.13
C ASP A 342 11.06 -6.47 -26.38
N ARG A 343 10.11 -6.38 -25.44
CA ARG A 343 8.90 -5.55 -25.54
C ARG A 343 9.16 -4.09 -25.19
N VAL A 344 9.99 -3.79 -24.19
CA VAL A 344 10.21 -2.41 -23.72
C VAL A 344 11.29 -1.68 -24.51
N ASN A 345 12.26 -2.37 -25.12
CA ASN A 345 13.34 -1.73 -25.89
C ASN A 345 12.87 -0.81 -27.04
N PRO A 346 11.86 -1.18 -27.84
CA PRO A 346 11.28 -0.29 -28.84
C PRO A 346 10.65 0.97 -28.22
N GLN A 347 10.05 0.84 -27.03
CA GLN A 347 9.48 1.98 -26.31
C GLN A 347 10.57 2.94 -25.83
N LEU A 348 11.64 2.41 -25.22
CA LEU A 348 12.80 3.17 -24.76
C LEU A 348 13.46 3.96 -25.90
N GLU A 349 13.69 3.31 -27.04
CA GLU A 349 14.24 3.98 -28.24
C GLU A 349 13.33 5.11 -28.74
N LYS A 350 12.01 4.89 -28.76
CA LYS A 350 11.02 5.90 -29.19
C LYS A 350 11.04 7.15 -28.31
N VAL A 351 11.31 7.01 -27.01
CA VAL A 351 11.39 8.13 -26.05
C VAL A 351 12.81 8.67 -25.87
N GLY A 352 13.80 8.03 -26.51
CA GLY A 352 15.23 8.42 -26.47
C GLY A 352 15.98 7.97 -25.23
N ALA A 353 15.40 7.05 -24.48
CA ALA A 353 16.11 6.36 -23.42
C ALA A 353 17.02 5.26 -24.03
N PRO A 354 18.17 4.98 -23.41
CA PRO A 354 19.05 3.89 -23.86
C PRO A 354 18.34 2.53 -23.77
N GLN A 355 18.61 1.64 -24.72
CA GLN A 355 17.98 0.32 -24.74
C GLN A 355 18.61 -0.61 -23.69
N ILE A 356 17.86 -1.58 -23.17
CA ILE A 356 18.39 -2.57 -22.23
C ILE A 356 19.09 -3.68 -23.02
N ARG A 357 20.32 -4.03 -22.63
CA ARG A 357 21.05 -5.21 -23.10
C ARG A 357 21.25 -6.20 -21.96
N LEU A 358 20.64 -7.37 -22.08
CA LEU A 358 20.79 -8.45 -21.11
C LEU A 358 22.04 -9.28 -21.40
N HIS A 359 22.80 -9.57 -20.34
CA HIS A 359 23.90 -10.53 -20.34
C HIS A 359 23.52 -11.78 -19.55
N GLU A 360 24.01 -12.92 -20.03
CA GLU A 360 23.90 -14.20 -19.35
C GLU A 360 24.52 -14.17 -17.93
N PRO A 361 24.12 -15.11 -17.05
CA PRO A 361 24.73 -15.22 -15.73
C PRO A 361 26.25 -15.24 -15.77
N SER A 362 26.85 -14.34 -14.99
CA SER A 362 28.27 -13.98 -15.11
C SER A 362 28.97 -13.74 -13.76
N GLY A 363 28.36 -14.16 -12.65
CA GLY A 363 28.95 -14.04 -11.31
C GLY A 363 29.12 -12.60 -10.80
N LYS A 364 28.45 -11.62 -11.42
CA LYS A 364 28.45 -10.22 -10.97
C LYS A 364 27.55 -10.07 -9.74
N GLN A 365 28.06 -9.36 -8.74
CA GLN A 365 27.34 -9.14 -7.48
C GLN A 365 26.40 -7.94 -7.62
N SER A 366 25.18 -8.03 -7.10
CA SER A 366 24.18 -6.94 -7.18
C SER A 366 24.59 -5.69 -6.42
N GLY A 367 25.46 -5.80 -5.41
CA GLY A 367 25.99 -4.66 -4.67
C GLY A 367 27.16 -3.93 -5.35
N ASP A 368 27.72 -4.47 -6.43
CA ASP A 368 28.86 -3.85 -7.13
C ASP A 368 28.38 -2.72 -8.04
N LEU A 369 28.72 -1.48 -7.66
CA LEU A 369 28.29 -0.25 -8.35
C LEU A 369 28.77 -0.12 -9.81
N ARG A 370 29.55 -1.07 -10.34
CA ARG A 370 29.99 -1.07 -11.74
C ARG A 370 29.02 -1.78 -12.69
N TYR A 371 28.13 -2.63 -12.16
CA TYR A 371 27.32 -3.52 -12.98
C TYR A 371 25.86 -3.40 -12.58
N ASN A 372 24.96 -3.28 -13.56
CA ASN A 372 23.54 -3.43 -13.28
C ASN A 372 23.19 -4.91 -13.24
N VAL A 373 22.36 -5.33 -12.28
CA VAL A 373 22.04 -6.75 -12.08
C VAL A 373 20.53 -6.96 -11.97
N VAL A 374 19.99 -7.95 -12.69
CA VAL A 374 18.66 -8.51 -12.40
C VAL A 374 18.88 -9.76 -11.57
N ASN A 375 18.35 -9.76 -10.36
CA ASN A 375 18.52 -10.80 -9.36
C ASN A 375 17.20 -11.55 -9.14
N LEU A 376 17.22 -12.86 -9.36
CA LEU A 376 16.08 -13.73 -9.08
C LEU A 376 16.18 -14.31 -7.66
N ILE A 377 15.18 -14.04 -6.84
CA ILE A 377 15.03 -14.55 -5.48
C ILE A 377 13.89 -15.58 -5.48
N ASP A 378 14.29 -16.83 -5.63
CA ASP A 378 13.36 -17.97 -5.76
C ASP A 378 12.94 -18.59 -4.41
N GLU A 379 13.58 -18.18 -3.33
CA GLU A 379 13.20 -18.56 -1.97
C GLU A 379 11.94 -17.79 -1.54
N PRO A 380 10.92 -18.46 -0.95
CA PRO A 380 9.70 -17.80 -0.49
C PRO A 380 9.92 -17.03 0.81
N LEU A 381 10.55 -15.86 0.72
CA LEU A 381 10.81 -14.97 1.87
C LEU A 381 9.51 -14.52 2.57
N ASP A 382 9.53 -14.43 3.89
CA ASP A 382 8.38 -14.00 4.69
C ASP A 382 8.15 -12.47 4.66
N ASN A 383 8.95 -11.72 3.89
CA ASN A 383 8.87 -10.27 3.76
C ASN A 383 7.72 -9.78 2.86
N GLY A 384 7.10 -10.67 2.08
CA GLY A 384 5.94 -10.35 1.27
C GLY A 384 6.20 -9.38 0.10
N LEU A 385 7.41 -9.31 -0.45
CA LEU A 385 7.74 -8.45 -1.60
C LEU A 385 7.54 -9.17 -2.94
N ALA A 386 7.09 -8.43 -3.96
CA ALA A 386 7.02 -8.87 -5.35
C ALA A 386 8.26 -8.47 -6.15
N GLY A 387 8.71 -7.23 -5.95
CA GLY A 387 9.84 -6.61 -6.65
C GLY A 387 10.45 -5.46 -5.86
N TYR A 388 11.68 -5.10 -6.24
CA TYR A 388 12.41 -3.94 -5.74
C TYR A 388 13.47 -3.51 -6.75
N GLY A 389 13.40 -2.26 -7.22
CA GLY A 389 14.27 -1.70 -8.26
C GLY A 389 14.94 -0.39 -7.83
N PRO A 390 15.98 -0.43 -7.00
CA PRO A 390 16.72 0.78 -6.62
C PRO A 390 17.85 1.09 -7.61
N SER A 391 18.30 2.33 -7.54
CA SER A 391 19.44 2.81 -8.31
C SER A 391 20.39 3.64 -7.44
N ALA A 392 21.65 3.70 -7.86
CA ALA A 392 22.67 4.55 -7.29
C ALA A 392 23.03 5.63 -8.30
N VAL A 393 23.05 6.88 -7.83
CA VAL A 393 23.31 8.05 -8.66
C VAL A 393 24.60 8.74 -8.26
N ASN A 394 25.14 9.54 -9.18
CA ASN A 394 26.05 10.61 -8.83
C ASN A 394 25.23 11.79 -8.28
N PRO A 395 25.28 12.09 -6.96
CA PRO A 395 24.36 13.05 -6.34
C PRO A 395 24.53 14.50 -6.86
N VAL A 396 25.70 14.84 -7.41
CA VAL A 396 26.00 16.20 -7.93
C VAL A 396 25.75 16.34 -9.44
N THR A 397 25.11 15.34 -10.05
CA THR A 397 24.65 15.39 -11.45
C THR A 397 23.28 14.78 -11.68
N GLY A 398 22.82 13.87 -10.81
CA GLY A 398 21.65 13.03 -11.05
C GLY A 398 21.89 11.92 -12.08
N GLU A 399 23.14 11.65 -12.47
CA GLU A 399 23.43 10.53 -13.37
C GLU A 399 23.24 9.20 -12.64
N ILE A 400 22.33 8.35 -13.13
CA ILE A 400 22.25 6.96 -12.69
C ILE A 400 23.45 6.21 -13.26
N VAL A 401 24.28 5.65 -12.37
CA VAL A 401 25.49 4.91 -12.75
C VAL A 401 25.40 3.42 -12.44
N HIS A 402 24.49 3.04 -11.54
CA HIS A 402 24.18 1.66 -11.20
C HIS A 402 22.70 1.53 -10.90
N ALA A 403 22.11 0.42 -11.28
CA ALA A 403 20.76 0.04 -10.92
C ALA A 403 20.66 -1.48 -10.79
N HIS A 404 19.76 -1.97 -9.96
CA HIS A 404 19.50 -3.40 -9.91
C HIS A 404 18.01 -3.67 -9.78
N VAL A 405 17.61 -4.91 -10.05
CA VAL A 405 16.25 -5.36 -9.88
C VAL A 405 16.26 -6.64 -9.08
N ASN A 406 15.59 -6.67 -7.94
CA ASN A 406 15.30 -7.90 -7.20
C ASN A 406 13.89 -8.37 -7.56
N GLN A 407 13.77 -9.58 -8.10
CA GLN A 407 12.49 -10.22 -8.42
C GLN A 407 12.24 -11.40 -7.48
N TYR A 408 11.13 -11.37 -6.74
CA TYR A 408 10.83 -12.35 -5.69
C TYR A 408 9.84 -13.41 -6.19
N SER A 409 10.31 -14.31 -7.08
CA SER A 409 9.46 -15.38 -7.64
C SER A 409 8.90 -16.33 -6.57
N GLY A 410 9.70 -16.66 -5.55
CA GLY A 410 9.27 -17.53 -4.46
C GLY A 410 8.12 -16.94 -3.64
N VAL A 411 8.15 -15.63 -3.39
CA VAL A 411 7.08 -14.93 -2.68
C VAL A 411 5.82 -14.86 -3.55
N LEU A 412 5.95 -14.57 -4.84
CA LEU A 412 4.83 -14.61 -5.78
C LEU A 412 4.20 -16.00 -5.90
N ARG A 413 5.01 -17.08 -5.85
CA ARG A 413 4.51 -18.46 -5.80
C ARG A 413 3.59 -18.69 -4.60
N SER A 414 3.97 -18.20 -3.42
CA SER A 414 3.22 -18.39 -2.17
C SER A 414 1.78 -17.85 -2.20
N ILE A 415 1.49 -16.92 -3.12
CA ILE A 415 0.18 -16.26 -3.24
C ILE A 415 -0.70 -16.76 -4.40
N SER A 416 -0.22 -17.73 -5.18
CA SER A 416 -0.90 -18.19 -6.41
C SER A 416 -2.33 -18.67 -6.19
N TYR A 417 -2.59 -19.32 -5.04
CA TYR A 417 -3.89 -19.93 -4.75
C TYR A 417 -5.02 -18.91 -4.67
N TRP A 418 -4.81 -17.82 -3.93
CA TRP A 418 -5.86 -16.80 -3.76
C TRP A 418 -5.94 -15.87 -4.97
N LEU A 419 -4.83 -15.68 -5.71
CA LEU A 419 -4.86 -14.99 -7.00
C LEU A 419 -5.77 -15.73 -7.98
N TRP A 420 -5.65 -17.05 -8.07
CA TRP A 420 -6.52 -17.88 -8.91
C TRP A 420 -7.97 -17.80 -8.49
N ASP A 421 -8.26 -18.05 -7.20
CA ASP A 421 -9.64 -18.02 -6.69
C ASP A 421 -10.32 -16.69 -7.00
N ARG A 422 -9.54 -15.61 -7.05
CA ARG A 422 -10.07 -14.30 -7.40
C ARG A 422 -10.40 -14.13 -8.88
N ILE A 423 -9.55 -14.63 -9.77
CA ILE A 423 -9.87 -14.71 -11.20
C ILE A 423 -11.15 -15.51 -11.40
N VAL A 424 -11.31 -16.60 -10.63
CA VAL A 424 -12.51 -17.45 -10.65
C VAL A 424 -13.73 -16.69 -10.18
N ASP A 425 -13.66 -15.97 -9.07
CA ASP A 425 -14.77 -15.18 -8.54
C ASP A 425 -15.21 -14.11 -9.56
N ASP A 426 -14.27 -13.39 -10.16
CA ASP A 426 -14.54 -12.41 -11.21
C ASP A 426 -15.15 -13.03 -12.46
N TYR A 427 -14.58 -14.14 -12.92
CA TYR A 427 -15.05 -14.84 -14.10
C TYR A 427 -16.47 -15.37 -13.89
N ASN A 428 -16.71 -16.03 -12.75
CA ASN A 428 -17.97 -16.67 -12.44
C ASN A 428 -19.08 -15.66 -12.14
N ALA A 429 -18.73 -14.48 -11.65
CA ALA A 429 -19.65 -13.35 -11.54
C ALA A 429 -19.97 -12.65 -12.88
N GLY A 430 -19.40 -13.13 -14.00
CA GLY A 430 -19.59 -12.54 -15.32
C GLY A 430 -18.86 -11.20 -15.51
N ARG A 431 -17.88 -10.88 -14.65
CA ARG A 431 -17.10 -9.63 -14.69
C ARG A 431 -15.90 -9.69 -15.64
N VAL A 432 -15.68 -10.82 -16.32
CA VAL A 432 -14.60 -11.00 -17.30
C VAL A 432 -15.20 -11.09 -18.70
N GLU A 433 -14.89 -10.13 -19.56
CA GLU A 433 -15.27 -10.21 -20.97
C GLU A 433 -14.35 -11.21 -21.70
N GLN A 434 -14.93 -12.27 -22.28
CA GLN A 434 -14.18 -13.11 -23.21
C GLN A 434 -13.95 -12.34 -24.50
N ILE A 435 -12.70 -11.98 -24.81
CA ILE A 435 -12.35 -11.41 -26.13
C ILE A 435 -12.65 -12.47 -27.19
N VAL A 436 -13.82 -12.39 -27.81
CA VAL A 436 -14.11 -13.09 -29.06
C VAL A 436 -13.46 -12.26 -30.15
N ALA A 437 -12.40 -12.78 -30.77
CA ALA A 437 -11.79 -12.14 -31.92
C ALA A 437 -12.83 -11.99 -33.04
N THR A 438 -13.44 -10.81 -33.19
CA THR A 438 -14.23 -10.51 -34.39
C THR A 438 -14.43 -9.02 -34.63
N THR A 439 -14.02 -8.60 -35.83
CA THR A 439 -14.65 -7.61 -36.73
C THR A 439 -15.70 -6.68 -36.13
N THR A 440 -15.35 -5.39 -36.17
CA THR A 440 -16.20 -4.19 -36.18
C THR A 440 -17.69 -4.43 -36.46
N SER A 441 -18.55 -4.20 -35.46
CA SER A 441 -19.88 -3.60 -35.61
C SER A 441 -20.40 -3.13 -34.23
N PRO A 442 -21.17 -2.02 -34.19
CA PRO A 442 -21.56 -1.35 -32.96
C PRO A 442 -22.65 -2.14 -32.21
N VAL A 443 -22.47 -2.29 -30.90
CA VAL A 443 -23.41 -2.99 -30.01
C VAL A 443 -24.47 -2.01 -29.50
N GLN A 444 -25.74 -2.39 -29.64
CA GLN A 444 -26.89 -1.75 -29.00
C GLN A 444 -27.00 -2.16 -27.53
N ALA A 445 -27.32 -1.20 -26.67
CA ALA A 445 -27.54 -1.36 -25.24
C ALA A 445 -28.66 -2.36 -24.89
N PRO A 446 -28.58 -3.07 -23.73
CA PRO A 446 -29.68 -3.85 -23.21
C PRO A 446 -30.77 -2.95 -22.64
N VAL A 447 -32.03 -3.29 -22.93
CA VAL A 447 -33.21 -2.66 -22.33
C VAL A 447 -33.40 -3.20 -20.92
N ILE A 448 -33.27 -2.34 -19.91
CA ILE A 448 -33.60 -2.64 -18.52
C ILE A 448 -35.12 -2.71 -18.37
N ALA A 449 -35.63 -3.83 -17.88
CA ALA A 449 -37.02 -3.99 -17.49
C ALA A 449 -37.26 -3.29 -16.14
N SER A 450 -38.15 -2.32 -16.13
CA SER A 450 -38.61 -1.60 -14.95
C SER A 450 -39.43 -2.53 -14.03
N ALA A 451 -38.94 -2.72 -12.80
CA ALA A 451 -39.70 -3.34 -11.73
C ALA A 451 -40.57 -2.28 -11.02
N ASN A 452 -41.86 -2.57 -10.88
CA ASN A 452 -42.84 -1.72 -10.21
C ASN A 452 -42.54 -1.61 -8.69
N GLN A 453 -42.20 -0.41 -8.22
CA GLN A 453 -42.20 -0.08 -6.79
C GLN A 453 -43.62 0.05 -6.25
N SER A 454 -43.86 -0.52 -5.09
CA SER A 454 -45.10 -0.39 -4.30
C SER A 454 -44.87 0.62 -3.19
N ASP A 455 -45.81 1.56 -3.05
CA ASP A 455 -45.78 2.70 -2.13
C ASP A 455 -45.58 2.32 -0.66
N VAL A 456 -44.55 2.88 -0.03
CA VAL A 456 -44.50 3.08 1.42
C VAL A 456 -44.48 4.60 1.64
N ALA A 457 -45.57 5.14 2.16
CA ALA A 457 -45.70 6.57 2.42
C ALA A 457 -44.84 6.96 3.64
N VAL A 458 -43.64 7.49 3.37
CA VAL A 458 -42.82 8.20 4.35
C VAL A 458 -43.00 9.70 4.12
N SER A 459 -43.05 10.48 5.20
CA SER A 459 -43.30 11.93 5.14
C SER A 459 -42.23 12.65 4.30
N ILE A 460 -42.65 13.18 3.16
CA ILE A 460 -41.82 13.86 2.17
C ILE A 460 -41.46 15.25 2.70
N VAL A 461 -40.17 15.50 2.91
CA VAL A 461 -39.61 16.85 3.00
C VAL A 461 -39.13 17.20 1.60
N SER A 462 -39.50 18.37 1.07
CA SER A 462 -39.17 18.77 -0.30
C SER A 462 -38.31 20.01 -0.33
N GLU A 463 -37.22 19.97 -1.10
CA GLU A 463 -36.36 21.12 -1.41
C GLU A 463 -36.37 21.36 -2.93
N LYS A 464 -36.41 22.62 -3.36
CA LYS A 464 -36.55 22.99 -4.77
C LYS A 464 -35.28 22.60 -5.54
N SER A 465 -35.45 21.87 -6.64
CA SER A 465 -34.39 21.57 -7.60
C SER A 465 -33.83 22.84 -8.23
N ILE A 466 -32.54 22.80 -8.56
CA ILE A 466 -31.87 23.87 -9.31
C ILE A 466 -32.21 23.63 -10.79
N ASP A 467 -32.66 24.67 -11.49
CA ASP A 467 -33.12 24.54 -12.87
C ASP A 467 -31.91 24.30 -13.81
N ALA A 468 -32.04 23.42 -14.79
CA ALA A 468 -30.94 23.09 -15.71
C ALA A 468 -30.47 24.31 -16.54
N GLU A 469 -31.35 25.31 -16.75
CA GLU A 469 -31.00 26.59 -17.37
C GLU A 469 -30.20 27.54 -16.45
N GLU A 470 -30.33 27.44 -15.12
CA GLU A 470 -29.51 28.22 -14.17
C GLU A 470 -28.06 27.71 -14.15
N ILE A 471 -27.84 26.42 -14.44
CA ILE A 471 -26.50 25.79 -14.50
C ILE A 471 -25.75 26.20 -15.77
N ASN A 472 -26.44 26.41 -16.90
CA ASN A 472 -25.83 26.99 -18.10
C ASN A 472 -25.39 28.46 -17.92
N GLN A 473 -25.86 29.16 -16.87
CA GLN A 473 -25.36 30.49 -16.47
C GLN A 473 -24.21 30.42 -15.46
N PHE A 474 -23.93 29.26 -14.87
CA PHE A 474 -22.62 28.99 -14.27
C PHE A 474 -21.65 28.77 -15.43
N ASP A 475 -21.13 29.88 -15.96
CA ASP A 475 -19.95 29.90 -16.81
C ASP A 475 -18.80 29.24 -16.02
N LEU A 476 -18.67 27.91 -16.14
CA LEU A 476 -17.64 27.07 -15.53
C LEU A 476 -16.25 27.29 -16.17
N THR A 477 -16.01 28.49 -16.71
CA THR A 477 -14.68 29.01 -17.03
C THR A 477 -13.98 29.60 -15.81
N SER A 478 -14.57 29.54 -14.60
CA SER A 478 -13.76 29.70 -13.40
C SER A 478 -12.72 28.58 -13.43
N ASN A 479 -11.46 28.96 -13.62
CA ASN A 479 -10.27 28.14 -13.44
C ASN A 479 -10.28 27.52 -12.03
N TYR A 480 -11.12 26.51 -11.80
CA TYR A 480 -10.94 25.61 -10.68
C TYR A 480 -9.75 24.74 -11.07
N GLU A 481 -8.57 25.27 -10.79
CA GLU A 481 -7.37 24.45 -10.70
C GLU A 481 -7.62 23.51 -9.51
N GLU A 482 -7.46 22.20 -9.73
CA GLU A 482 -7.39 21.28 -8.59
C GLU A 482 -6.41 21.86 -7.57
N PRO A 483 -6.72 21.82 -6.26
CA PRO A 483 -5.79 22.29 -5.26
C PRO A 483 -4.42 21.67 -5.52
N ALA A 484 -3.37 22.50 -5.52
CA ALA A 484 -2.01 22.03 -5.76
C ALA A 484 -1.72 20.79 -4.91
N LEU A 485 -1.10 19.78 -5.53
CA LEU A 485 -0.67 18.57 -4.84
C LEU A 485 0.20 18.98 -3.66
N LYS A 486 -0.33 18.85 -2.45
CA LYS A 486 0.49 19.03 -1.26
C LYS A 486 1.49 17.87 -1.23
N THR A 487 2.58 17.99 -0.49
CA THR A 487 3.46 16.87 -0.18
C THR A 487 3.62 16.87 1.32
N GLU A 488 3.29 15.77 1.99
CA GLU A 488 3.63 15.62 3.40
C GLU A 488 5.08 15.15 3.47
N SER A 489 5.96 15.89 4.14
CA SER A 489 7.36 15.46 4.28
C SER A 489 7.47 14.27 5.24
N PHE A 490 8.49 13.44 5.05
CA PHE A 490 8.75 12.31 5.95
C PHE A 490 9.01 12.76 7.40
N GLN A 491 9.58 13.96 7.59
CA GLN A 491 9.77 14.56 8.90
C GLN A 491 8.44 14.89 9.59
N GLU A 492 7.48 15.50 8.86
CA GLU A 492 6.14 15.78 9.41
C GLU A 492 5.46 14.49 9.87
N LEU A 493 5.58 13.41 9.08
CA LEU A 493 5.07 12.10 9.47
C LEU A 493 5.72 11.56 10.74
N ILE A 494 7.06 11.59 10.84
CA ILE A 494 7.77 11.14 12.05
C ILE A 494 7.31 11.94 13.28
N LEU A 495 7.20 13.27 13.15
CA LEU A 495 6.72 14.13 14.23
C LEU A 495 5.29 13.78 14.62
N ALA A 496 4.45 13.48 13.63
CA ALA A 496 3.06 13.11 13.85
C ALA A 496 2.91 11.71 14.46
N VAL A 497 3.82 10.77 14.18
CA VAL A 497 3.91 9.47 14.86
C VAL A 497 4.46 9.64 16.27
N GLN A 498 5.48 10.50 16.46
CA GLN A 498 6.02 10.82 17.77
C GLN A 498 4.95 11.42 18.69
N GLU A 499 4.07 12.28 18.17
CA GLU A 499 2.95 12.85 18.93
C GLU A 499 2.01 11.76 19.47
N GLU A 500 1.68 10.74 18.67
CA GLU A 500 0.87 9.59 19.09
C GLU A 500 1.62 8.71 20.12
N LEU A 501 2.90 8.42 19.85
CA LEU A 501 3.74 7.55 20.70
C LEU A 501 4.11 8.15 22.08
N LEU A 502 3.77 9.40 22.38
CA LEU A 502 4.00 9.99 23.71
C LEU A 502 3.05 9.42 24.79
N VAL A 503 2.10 8.56 24.42
CA VAL A 503 1.23 7.80 25.33
C VAL A 503 2.00 6.61 25.93
N ALA A 504 1.76 6.30 27.21
CA ALA A 504 2.51 5.26 27.93
C ALA A 504 2.40 3.87 27.25
N GLU A 505 3.54 3.18 27.09
CA GLU A 505 3.70 1.90 26.34
C GLU A 505 2.74 0.76 26.76
N ASP A 506 2.13 0.82 27.95
CA ASP A 506 1.27 -0.24 28.49
C ASP A 506 -0.19 -0.18 27.98
N GLU A 507 -0.59 0.84 27.19
CA GLU A 507 -1.98 1.06 26.77
C GLU A 507 -2.15 1.45 25.27
N ALA A 508 -1.44 0.79 24.35
CA ALA A 508 -1.53 1.10 22.91
C ALA A 508 -2.98 1.15 22.39
N THR A 509 -3.38 2.31 21.90
CA THR A 509 -4.67 2.58 21.28
C THR A 509 -4.71 2.08 19.84
N TYR A 510 -5.90 2.11 19.21
CA TYR A 510 -6.00 1.79 17.79
C TYR A 510 -5.21 2.81 16.96
N GLU A 511 -5.27 4.08 17.34
CA GLU A 511 -4.61 5.21 16.70
C GLU A 511 -3.09 5.02 16.69
N ASP A 512 -2.50 4.57 17.80
CA ASP A 512 -1.05 4.28 17.90
C ASP A 512 -0.62 3.18 16.92
N MET A 513 -1.40 2.09 16.87
CA MET A 513 -1.10 0.97 15.98
C MET A 513 -1.25 1.34 14.51
N ALA A 514 -2.30 2.11 14.18
CA ALA A 514 -2.53 2.59 12.82
C ALA A 514 -1.43 3.54 12.34
N ALA A 515 -0.96 4.44 13.21
CA ALA A 515 0.12 5.37 12.91
C ALA A 515 1.45 4.65 12.62
N LEU A 516 1.81 3.64 13.44
CA LEU A 516 3.01 2.83 13.22
C LEU A 516 2.94 2.03 11.91
N GLN A 517 1.79 1.40 11.63
CA GLN A 517 1.60 0.65 10.38
C GLN A 517 1.65 1.57 9.16
N ALA A 518 1.09 2.78 9.24
CA ALA A 518 1.15 3.77 8.17
C ALA A 518 2.59 4.24 7.91
N LEU A 519 3.39 4.45 8.97
CA LEU A 519 4.81 4.81 8.86
C LEU A 519 5.62 3.71 8.17
N GLU A 520 5.45 2.46 8.62
CA GLU A 520 6.11 1.31 8.00
C GLU A 520 5.72 1.18 6.53
N THR A 521 4.42 1.20 6.22
CA THR A 521 3.91 1.08 4.84
C THR A 521 4.48 2.18 3.94
N ARG A 522 4.52 3.42 4.42
CA ARG A 522 5.05 4.55 3.66
C ARG A 522 6.55 4.44 3.40
N LEU A 523 7.34 4.02 4.39
CA LEU A 523 8.77 3.82 4.21
C LEU A 523 9.06 2.79 3.12
N TRP A 524 8.39 1.63 3.18
CA TRP A 524 8.60 0.57 2.20
C TRP A 524 8.35 1.09 0.78
N GLN A 525 7.32 1.93 0.62
CA GLN A 525 6.89 2.43 -0.67
C GLN A 525 7.76 3.58 -1.19
N GLU A 526 8.19 4.51 -0.32
CA GLU A 526 9.20 5.53 -0.68
C GLU A 526 10.56 4.93 -1.03
N ASN A 527 10.81 3.67 -0.65
CA ASN A 527 11.99 2.89 -1.04
C ASN A 527 11.67 1.84 -2.12
N ASN A 528 10.69 2.08 -2.99
CA ASN A 528 10.39 1.27 -4.18
C ASN A 528 10.07 -0.21 -3.89
N MET A 529 9.46 -0.53 -2.76
CA MET A 529 9.10 -1.90 -2.39
C MET A 529 7.63 -2.20 -2.72
N TYR A 530 7.41 -3.22 -3.55
CA TYR A 530 6.06 -3.63 -3.96
C TYR A 530 5.54 -4.81 -3.12
N PRO A 531 4.53 -4.65 -2.22
CA PRO A 531 4.03 -5.74 -1.38
C PRO A 531 2.99 -6.64 -2.10
N VAL A 532 3.11 -7.96 -1.92
CA VAL A 532 2.20 -8.96 -2.52
C VAL A 532 0.81 -8.97 -1.89
N SER A 533 0.68 -8.52 -0.64
CA SER A 533 -0.59 -8.50 0.11
C SER A 533 -1.66 -7.61 -0.53
N SER A 534 -1.24 -6.72 -1.41
CA SER A 534 -2.09 -5.72 -2.04
C SER A 534 -2.53 -6.08 -3.46
N LEU A 535 -1.99 -7.16 -4.03
CA LEU A 535 -2.38 -7.63 -5.37
C LEU A 535 -3.86 -8.04 -5.42
N ARG A 536 -4.50 -7.87 -6.58
CA ARG A 536 -5.92 -8.22 -6.81
C ARG A 536 -6.18 -8.49 -8.32
N SER A 537 -7.34 -8.96 -8.71
CA SER A 537 -7.86 -8.84 -10.07
C SER A 537 -8.79 -7.62 -10.10
N GLY A 538 -8.53 -6.72 -11.05
CA GLY A 538 -9.17 -5.40 -11.15
C GLY A 538 -10.66 -5.47 -11.44
N ALA A 539 -11.37 -4.34 -11.37
CA ALA A 539 -12.83 -4.24 -11.47
C ALA A 539 -13.37 -3.96 -12.88
N THR A 540 -12.70 -3.14 -13.70
CA THR A 540 -13.37 -2.47 -14.84
C THR A 540 -13.07 -3.07 -16.21
N PHE A 541 -11.90 -3.68 -16.45
CA PHE A 541 -11.59 -4.35 -17.73
C PHE A 541 -10.69 -5.56 -17.54
N LYS A 542 -11.09 -6.74 -18.04
CA LYS A 542 -10.42 -8.02 -17.73
C LYS A 542 -10.25 -8.89 -18.98
N ALA A 543 -8.99 -9.14 -19.36
CA ALA A 543 -8.62 -10.12 -20.37
C ALA A 543 -7.74 -11.21 -19.76
N LEU A 544 -8.02 -12.47 -20.10
CA LEU A 544 -7.23 -13.59 -19.62
C LEU A 544 -5.92 -13.72 -20.42
N PRO A 545 -4.74 -13.63 -19.78
CA PRO A 545 -3.47 -13.79 -20.47
C PRO A 545 -3.36 -15.21 -21.02
N THR A 546 -2.87 -15.40 -22.24
CA THR A 546 -2.80 -16.74 -22.87
C THR A 546 -1.39 -17.26 -23.03
N THR A 547 -0.39 -16.40 -22.97
CA THR A 547 1.00 -16.76 -23.29
C THR A 547 1.98 -15.90 -22.49
N ILE A 548 2.98 -16.54 -21.87
CA ILE A 548 4.07 -15.86 -21.15
C ILE A 548 5.29 -16.78 -21.09
N GLY A 549 6.50 -16.26 -21.29
CA GLY A 549 7.75 -17.03 -21.16
C GLY A 549 7.81 -18.30 -22.03
N GLY A 550 7.18 -18.28 -23.21
CA GLY A 550 7.04 -19.45 -24.08
C GLY A 550 5.97 -20.48 -23.67
N MET A 551 5.37 -20.35 -22.48
CA MET A 551 4.22 -21.15 -22.05
C MET A 551 2.94 -20.61 -22.69
N THR A 552 2.01 -21.51 -23.02
CA THR A 552 0.67 -21.16 -23.51
C THR A 552 -0.36 -21.80 -22.61
N PHE A 553 -1.27 -21.01 -22.05
CA PHE A 553 -2.34 -21.49 -21.18
C PHE A 553 -3.68 -21.53 -21.90
N ASN A 554 -4.35 -22.68 -21.86
CA ASN A 554 -5.66 -22.88 -22.48
C ASN A 554 -6.78 -22.76 -21.43
N TRP A 555 -7.35 -21.57 -21.33
CA TRP A 555 -8.51 -21.28 -20.47
C TRP A 555 -9.76 -22.12 -20.77
N LYS A 556 -9.84 -22.75 -21.95
CA LYS A 556 -10.94 -23.64 -22.36
C LYS A 556 -10.61 -25.12 -22.15
N SER A 557 -9.59 -25.48 -21.36
CA SER A 557 -9.39 -26.88 -20.98
C SER A 557 -10.57 -27.37 -20.15
N ASN A 558 -11.20 -28.49 -20.53
CA ASN A 558 -12.33 -29.09 -19.80
C ASN A 558 -12.02 -29.32 -18.32
N GLU A 559 -10.75 -29.53 -17.97
CA GLU A 559 -10.30 -29.85 -16.63
C GLU A 559 -10.49 -28.69 -15.63
N LEU A 560 -10.57 -27.45 -16.11
CA LEU A 560 -10.77 -26.25 -15.29
C LEU A 560 -12.24 -25.98 -14.93
N TRP A 561 -13.19 -26.80 -15.40
CA TRP A 561 -14.63 -26.50 -15.30
C TRP A 561 -15.41 -27.64 -14.65
N ASN A 562 -16.42 -27.30 -13.84
CA ASN A 562 -17.37 -28.25 -13.25
C ASN A 562 -18.60 -28.52 -14.12
N GLY A 563 -18.77 -27.77 -15.22
CA GLY A 563 -19.93 -27.83 -16.10
C GLY A 563 -19.59 -27.46 -17.54
N THR A 564 -20.34 -26.54 -18.13
CA THR A 564 -20.09 -26.08 -19.50
C THR A 564 -18.82 -25.23 -19.57
N VAL A 565 -17.86 -25.64 -20.40
CA VAL A 565 -16.61 -24.89 -20.61
C VAL A 565 -16.89 -23.50 -21.16
N GLY A 566 -16.37 -22.48 -20.47
CA GLY A 566 -16.49 -21.09 -20.90
C GLY A 566 -17.76 -20.39 -20.46
N GLU A 567 -18.66 -21.06 -19.73
CA GLU A 567 -19.87 -20.43 -19.18
C GLU A 567 -19.59 -19.89 -17.77
N ALA A 568 -19.99 -18.64 -17.49
CA ALA A 568 -19.85 -18.04 -16.16
C ALA A 568 -20.54 -18.90 -15.10
N GLY A 569 -19.92 -19.04 -13.93
CA GLY A 569 -20.41 -19.86 -12.82
C GLY A 569 -19.83 -21.28 -12.77
N ASN A 570 -19.05 -21.69 -13.78
CA ASN A 570 -18.55 -23.06 -13.89
C ASN A 570 -17.03 -23.21 -13.73
N LEU A 571 -16.26 -22.12 -13.61
CA LEU A 571 -14.80 -22.19 -13.46
C LEU A 571 -14.44 -22.65 -12.03
N LYS A 572 -13.54 -23.61 -11.90
CA LYS A 572 -13.14 -24.24 -10.63
C LYS A 572 -12.27 -23.34 -9.77
N LYS A 573 -12.49 -23.34 -8.46
CA LYS A 573 -11.58 -22.78 -7.45
C LYS A 573 -10.34 -23.65 -7.25
N TRP A 574 -9.30 -23.09 -6.62
CA TRP A 574 -7.99 -23.70 -6.41
C TRP A 574 -8.08 -25.08 -5.75
N ALA A 575 -8.91 -25.19 -4.70
CA ALA A 575 -9.10 -26.43 -3.95
C ALA A 575 -9.76 -27.56 -4.76
N GLU A 576 -10.36 -27.24 -5.92
CA GLU A 576 -11.01 -28.20 -6.82
C GLU A 576 -10.07 -28.67 -7.95
N LEU A 577 -8.88 -28.07 -8.06
CA LEU A 577 -7.83 -28.47 -8.99
C LEU A 577 -6.95 -29.56 -8.37
N ASP A 578 -6.41 -30.44 -9.20
CA ASP A 578 -5.37 -31.39 -8.76
C ASP A 578 -4.00 -30.71 -8.64
N GLU A 579 -3.05 -31.38 -7.96
CA GLU A 579 -1.72 -30.82 -7.66
C GLU A 579 -0.94 -30.43 -8.93
N ALA A 580 -1.09 -31.19 -10.03
CA ALA A 580 -0.39 -30.89 -11.28
C ALA A 580 -0.98 -29.65 -11.96
N GLN A 581 -2.31 -29.51 -11.95
CA GLN A 581 -2.99 -28.30 -12.42
C GLN A 581 -2.60 -27.08 -11.60
N GLN A 582 -2.54 -27.21 -10.27
CA GLN A 582 -2.12 -26.15 -9.37
C GLN A 582 -0.70 -25.70 -9.67
N GLU A 583 0.24 -26.63 -9.89
CA GLU A 583 1.64 -26.33 -10.19
C GLU A 583 1.80 -25.58 -11.53
N GLU A 584 1.18 -26.08 -12.61
CA GLU A 584 1.25 -25.47 -13.95
C GLU A 584 0.60 -24.08 -13.96
N LEU A 585 -0.60 -23.97 -13.37
CA LEU A 585 -1.33 -22.73 -13.27
C LEU A 585 -0.57 -21.70 -12.42
N SER A 586 0.00 -22.11 -11.29
CA SER A 586 0.80 -21.23 -10.43
C SER A 586 1.98 -20.64 -11.21
N LEU A 587 2.74 -21.48 -11.93
CA LEU A 587 3.90 -21.00 -12.69
C LEU A 587 3.48 -20.00 -13.77
N PHE A 588 2.36 -20.25 -14.44
CA PHE A 588 1.81 -19.35 -15.44
C PHE A 588 1.38 -17.99 -14.85
N LEU A 589 0.58 -18.00 -13.77
CA LEU A 589 0.09 -16.78 -13.12
C LEU A 589 1.25 -15.95 -12.55
N VAL A 590 2.22 -16.60 -11.92
CA VAL A 590 3.41 -15.94 -11.37
C VAL A 590 4.26 -15.34 -12.48
N GLY A 591 4.42 -16.01 -13.63
CA GLY A 591 5.13 -15.45 -14.78
C GLY A 591 4.51 -14.15 -15.30
N VAL A 592 3.19 -14.01 -15.26
CA VAL A 592 2.51 -12.76 -15.65
C VAL A 592 2.77 -11.64 -14.65
N PHE A 593 2.69 -11.92 -13.34
CA PHE A 593 3.00 -10.92 -12.31
C PHE A 593 4.47 -10.54 -12.29
N TYR A 594 5.37 -11.50 -12.47
CA TYR A 594 6.80 -11.27 -12.61
C TYR A 594 7.06 -10.29 -13.76
N ALA A 595 6.47 -10.52 -14.93
CA ALA A 595 6.67 -9.64 -16.09
C ALA A 595 6.21 -8.21 -15.83
N LYS A 596 5.04 -8.04 -15.19
CA LYS A 596 4.51 -6.73 -14.80
C LYS A 596 5.44 -6.02 -13.81
N THR A 597 5.82 -6.72 -12.75
CA THR A 597 6.68 -6.19 -11.68
C THR A 597 8.04 -5.79 -12.24
N LEU A 598 8.62 -6.61 -13.12
CA LEU A 598 9.89 -6.30 -13.78
C LEU A 598 9.85 -4.99 -14.59
N VAL A 599 8.76 -4.70 -15.30
CA VAL A 599 8.64 -3.42 -16.02
C VAL A 599 8.53 -2.24 -15.06
N HIS A 600 7.78 -2.40 -13.96
CA HIS A 600 7.69 -1.40 -12.89
C HIS A 600 9.08 -1.10 -12.29
N GLU A 601 9.86 -2.13 -11.95
CA GLU A 601 11.21 -1.95 -11.41
C GLU A 601 12.17 -1.35 -12.45
N PHE A 602 12.02 -1.67 -13.74
CA PHE A 602 12.76 -0.95 -14.78
C PHE A 602 12.36 0.52 -14.85
N GLY A 603 11.09 0.87 -14.64
CA GLY A 603 10.67 2.27 -14.54
C GLY A 603 11.45 3.03 -13.48
N HIS A 604 11.56 2.48 -12.27
CA HIS A 604 12.39 3.06 -11.21
C HIS A 604 13.87 3.17 -11.59
N ASN A 605 14.44 2.12 -12.19
CA ASN A 605 15.83 2.15 -12.62
C ASN A 605 16.12 3.18 -13.72
N PHE A 606 15.13 3.53 -14.54
CA PHE A 606 15.24 4.60 -15.53
C PHE A 606 14.95 6.00 -14.96
N GLY A 607 14.64 6.08 -13.66
CA GLY A 607 14.49 7.31 -12.89
C GLY A 607 13.05 7.64 -12.50
N LEU A 608 12.04 6.86 -12.91
CA LEU A 608 10.63 7.19 -12.66
C LEU A 608 10.21 6.95 -11.21
N ARG A 609 9.43 7.87 -10.65
CA ARG A 609 8.68 7.67 -9.41
C ARG A 609 7.34 7.01 -9.67
N HIS A 610 6.68 6.55 -8.61
CA HIS A 610 5.30 6.08 -8.67
C HIS A 610 4.36 7.16 -9.25
N ASN A 611 3.32 6.71 -9.97
CA ASN A 611 2.17 7.53 -10.38
C ASN A 611 0.87 6.83 -9.98
N PHE A 612 0.29 7.19 -8.82
CA PHE A 612 -0.96 6.60 -8.32
C PHE A 612 -2.24 7.27 -8.87
N LYS A 613 -2.11 8.11 -9.90
CA LYS A 613 -3.26 8.58 -10.70
C LYS A 613 -3.42 7.78 -11.99
N GLY A 614 -2.62 6.74 -12.21
CA GLY A 614 -2.62 5.92 -13.43
C GLY A 614 -4.02 5.43 -13.81
N SER A 615 -4.86 5.00 -12.86
CA SER A 615 -6.25 4.56 -13.13
C SER A 615 -7.28 5.67 -13.28
N ASN A 616 -6.95 6.92 -12.89
CA ASN A 616 -7.85 8.07 -13.02
C ASN A 616 -7.61 8.82 -14.35
N ASP A 617 -6.42 8.64 -14.93
CA ASP A 617 -5.96 9.30 -16.14
C ASP A 617 -6.47 8.65 -17.45
N ALA A 618 -7.76 8.31 -17.47
CA ALA A 618 -8.41 7.61 -18.58
C ALA A 618 -8.28 8.28 -19.97
N PRO A 619 -8.26 9.62 -20.09
CA PRO A 619 -7.95 10.28 -21.36
C PRO A 619 -6.57 9.95 -21.93
N ASN A 620 -5.65 9.40 -21.12
CA ASN A 620 -4.30 9.03 -21.49
C ASN A 620 -4.06 7.51 -21.44
N TYR A 621 -5.11 6.70 -21.58
CA TYR A 621 -4.95 5.26 -21.85
C TYR A 621 -4.50 5.02 -23.29
N PHE A 622 -4.02 3.80 -23.56
CA PHE A 622 -3.71 3.40 -24.94
C PHE A 622 -4.94 3.43 -25.82
N ASP A 623 -4.80 3.93 -27.03
CA ASP A 623 -5.82 3.77 -28.05
C ASP A 623 -5.87 2.32 -28.54
N SER A 624 -7.06 1.87 -28.95
CA SER A 624 -7.24 0.52 -29.51
C SER A 624 -6.34 0.25 -30.73
N SER A 625 -5.92 1.29 -31.46
CA SER A 625 -5.00 1.19 -32.60
C SER A 625 -3.54 0.94 -32.19
N GLU A 626 -3.16 1.28 -30.97
CA GLU A 626 -1.77 1.20 -30.48
C GLU A 626 -1.44 -0.16 -29.89
N LEU A 627 -2.45 -0.96 -29.54
CA LEU A 627 -2.29 -2.24 -28.83
C LEU A 627 -1.35 -3.21 -29.56
N VAL A 628 -1.43 -3.30 -30.89
CA VAL A 628 -0.60 -4.20 -31.69
C VAL A 628 0.88 -3.81 -31.64
N GLU A 629 1.19 -2.51 -31.60
CA GLU A 629 2.58 -2.00 -31.46
C GLU A 629 3.20 -2.44 -30.14
N HIS A 630 2.39 -2.53 -29.08
CA HIS A 630 2.81 -2.89 -27.74
C HIS A 630 2.60 -4.36 -27.37
N GLY A 631 2.13 -5.20 -28.31
CA GLY A 631 1.84 -6.62 -28.05
C GLY A 631 0.68 -6.85 -27.06
N LEU A 632 -0.20 -5.87 -26.92
CA LEU A 632 -1.37 -5.88 -26.04
C LEU A 632 -2.60 -6.42 -26.78
N LYS A 633 -3.53 -7.02 -26.03
CA LYS A 633 -4.79 -7.55 -26.57
C LYS A 633 -6.00 -6.69 -26.25
N THR A 634 -5.92 -5.91 -25.17
CA THR A 634 -6.95 -5.02 -24.67
C THR A 634 -6.32 -3.72 -24.25
N VAL A 635 -7.09 -2.63 -24.33
CA VAL A 635 -6.72 -1.34 -23.76
C VAL A 635 -6.61 -1.51 -22.25
N PRO A 636 -5.43 -1.30 -21.66
CA PRO A 636 -5.28 -1.41 -20.23
C PRO A 636 -5.88 -0.20 -19.54
N GLY A 637 -6.51 -0.42 -18.38
CA GLY A 637 -7.21 0.62 -17.62
C GLY A 637 -6.29 1.54 -16.81
N TYR A 638 -5.08 1.83 -17.31
CA TYR A 638 -4.07 2.61 -16.60
C TYR A 638 -3.18 3.38 -17.61
N SER A 639 -2.82 4.63 -17.29
CA SER A 639 -1.86 5.40 -18.09
C SER A 639 -0.39 5.15 -17.71
N SER A 640 -0.14 4.57 -16.53
CA SER A 640 1.19 4.34 -15.96
C SER A 640 1.32 2.94 -15.33
N ILE A 641 2.41 2.23 -15.64
CA ILE A 641 2.81 1.00 -14.94
C ILE A 641 3.41 1.31 -13.56
N MET A 642 3.80 2.56 -13.32
CA MET A 642 4.28 3.05 -12.03
C MET A 642 3.13 3.26 -11.03
N ASP A 643 1.89 2.97 -11.43
CA ASP A 643 0.78 2.77 -10.52
C ASP A 643 0.87 1.39 -9.85
N TYR A 644 0.42 1.28 -8.61
CA TYR A 644 0.20 0.00 -7.95
C TYR A 644 -1.09 -0.66 -8.41
N ASN A 645 -1.24 -0.77 -9.74
CA ASN A 645 -2.35 -1.42 -10.39
C ASN A 645 -2.60 -2.78 -9.71
N PRO A 646 -3.74 -2.99 -9.05
CA PRO A 646 -4.01 -4.24 -8.36
C PRO A 646 -4.07 -5.41 -9.34
N SER A 647 -4.61 -5.21 -10.55
CA SER A 647 -5.10 -6.23 -11.49
C SER A 647 -4.03 -7.09 -12.19
N LEU A 648 -4.26 -8.41 -12.22
CA LEU A 648 -3.61 -9.35 -13.15
C LEU A 648 -4.20 -9.28 -14.56
N LEU A 649 -5.52 -9.11 -14.67
CA LEU A 649 -6.30 -9.26 -15.90
C LEU A 649 -6.28 -7.98 -16.77
N ASN A 650 -5.69 -6.92 -16.24
CA ASN A 650 -5.54 -5.61 -16.86
C ASN A 650 -4.08 -5.12 -16.79
N ALA A 651 -3.12 -6.05 -16.67
CA ALA A 651 -1.73 -5.72 -16.45
C ALA A 651 -1.05 -5.24 -17.75
N LEU A 652 -0.26 -4.18 -17.61
CA LEU A 652 0.66 -3.65 -18.62
C LEU A 652 2.06 -4.27 -18.41
N PRO A 653 2.48 -5.32 -19.14
CA PRO A 653 3.89 -5.73 -19.14
C PRO A 653 4.72 -4.84 -20.09
N VAL A 654 4.41 -3.53 -20.11
CA VAL A 654 5.01 -2.47 -20.95
C VAL A 654 4.84 -1.12 -20.25
N PHE A 655 5.61 -0.10 -20.64
CA PHE A 655 5.41 1.28 -20.17
C PHE A 655 4.10 1.84 -20.73
N GLY A 656 3.29 2.50 -19.90
CA GLY A 656 2.05 3.17 -20.27
C GLY A 656 2.29 4.55 -20.91
N PRO A 657 1.27 5.18 -21.50
CA PRO A 657 1.43 6.47 -22.19
C PRO A 657 2.01 7.59 -21.31
N TYR A 658 1.66 7.64 -20.01
CA TYR A 658 2.27 8.57 -19.07
C TYR A 658 3.76 8.30 -18.89
N ASP A 659 4.13 7.04 -18.67
CA ASP A 659 5.54 6.66 -18.45
C ASP A 659 6.39 7.01 -19.67
N LEU A 660 5.85 6.81 -20.88
CA LEU A 660 6.52 7.18 -22.12
C LEU A 660 6.67 8.70 -22.27
N ALA A 661 5.68 9.48 -21.85
CA ALA A 661 5.76 10.94 -21.83
C ALA A 661 6.79 11.44 -20.82
N ALA A 662 6.79 10.86 -19.61
CA ALA A 662 7.78 11.16 -18.57
C ALA A 662 9.20 10.79 -19.04
N LEU A 663 9.42 9.58 -19.57
CA LEU A 663 10.71 9.19 -20.13
C LEU A 663 11.14 10.08 -21.31
N ARG A 664 10.21 10.52 -22.16
CA ARG A 664 10.52 11.46 -23.24
C ARG A 664 10.95 12.83 -22.69
N PHE A 665 10.26 13.33 -21.68
CA PHE A 665 10.68 14.54 -20.96
C PHE A 665 12.06 14.32 -20.35
N GLY A 666 12.28 13.22 -19.64
CA GLY A 666 13.53 12.88 -18.97
C GLY A 666 14.71 12.72 -19.92
N TYR A 667 14.55 12.05 -21.08
CA TYR A 667 15.67 11.66 -21.94
C TYR A 667 15.81 12.50 -23.22
N LYS A 668 14.71 12.84 -23.91
CA LYS A 668 14.71 13.71 -25.10
C LYS A 668 14.56 15.20 -24.80
N ARG A 669 14.18 15.56 -23.57
CA ARG A 669 13.83 16.94 -23.17
C ARG A 669 12.74 17.52 -24.06
N GLU A 670 11.74 16.70 -24.38
CA GLU A 670 10.58 17.05 -25.22
C GLU A 670 9.27 16.85 -24.45
N VAL A 671 8.31 17.75 -24.65
CA VAL A 671 6.93 17.62 -24.15
C VAL A 671 5.94 17.59 -25.30
N GLU A 672 4.90 16.77 -25.17
CA GLU A 672 3.83 16.65 -26.16
C GLU A 672 2.85 17.82 -26.04
N ALA A 673 2.44 18.37 -27.18
CA ALA A 673 1.49 19.47 -27.27
C ALA A 673 0.57 19.28 -28.48
N GLU A 674 -0.61 19.90 -28.43
CA GLU A 674 -1.64 19.74 -29.45
C GLU A 674 -1.69 20.97 -30.36
N LYS A 675 -1.51 20.77 -31.67
CA LYS A 675 -1.58 21.85 -32.66
C LYS A 675 -2.85 21.73 -33.49
N VAL A 676 -3.78 22.66 -33.27
CA VAL A 676 -5.01 22.75 -34.05
C VAL A 676 -4.76 23.56 -35.33
N SER A 677 -5.03 22.93 -36.47
CA SER A 677 -5.01 23.56 -37.80
C SER A 677 -6.43 23.60 -38.37
N VAL A 678 -6.75 24.67 -39.11
CA VAL A 678 -8.06 24.83 -39.76
C VAL A 678 -7.87 24.94 -41.25
N ASP A 679 -8.19 23.88 -41.99
CA ASP A 679 -8.15 23.86 -43.45
C ASP A 679 -9.57 23.66 -44.00
N ASN A 680 -10.04 24.60 -44.84
CA ASN A 680 -11.37 24.58 -45.46
C ASN A 680 -12.56 24.37 -44.50
N GLY A 681 -12.44 24.82 -43.25
CA GLY A 681 -13.49 24.69 -42.23
C GLY A 681 -13.50 23.33 -41.51
N VAL A 682 -12.53 22.44 -41.79
CA VAL A 682 -12.27 21.23 -41.02
C VAL A 682 -11.14 21.54 -40.04
N GLN A 683 -11.40 21.35 -38.74
CA GLN A 683 -10.37 21.37 -37.70
C GLN A 683 -9.65 20.04 -37.69
N THR A 684 -8.33 20.07 -37.86
CA THR A 684 -7.44 18.91 -37.71
C THR A 684 -6.46 19.19 -36.59
N SER A 685 -6.45 18.30 -35.61
CA SER A 685 -5.48 18.33 -34.52
C SER A 685 -4.31 17.40 -34.84
N GLU A 686 -3.09 17.88 -34.63
CA GLU A 686 -1.85 17.12 -34.79
C GLU A 686 -1.01 17.23 -33.51
N SER A 687 -0.54 16.10 -33.00
CA SER A 687 0.42 16.05 -31.89
C SER A 687 1.80 16.54 -32.35
N VAL A 688 2.37 17.49 -31.61
CA VAL A 688 3.70 18.06 -31.85
C VAL A 688 4.55 17.99 -30.58
N PHE A 689 5.86 17.86 -30.74
CA PHE A 689 6.80 17.84 -29.60
C PHE A 689 7.56 19.18 -29.51
N LEU A 690 7.54 19.79 -28.33
CA LEU A 690 8.25 21.02 -28.02
C LEU A 690 9.53 20.71 -27.22
N ASN A 691 10.65 21.34 -27.58
CA ASN A 691 11.95 21.09 -26.95
C ASN A 691 12.20 22.05 -25.76
N THR A 692 12.65 21.51 -24.63
CA THR A 692 12.87 22.25 -23.37
C THR A 692 14.34 22.60 -23.09
N SER A 693 15.29 22.07 -23.88
CA SER A 693 16.74 22.15 -23.60
C SER A 693 17.31 23.56 -23.47
N SER A 694 16.71 24.56 -24.13
CA SER A 694 17.14 25.96 -23.98
C SER A 694 16.93 26.48 -22.56
N TYR A 695 15.80 26.09 -21.95
CA TYR A 695 15.41 26.45 -20.59
C TYR A 695 16.25 25.69 -19.56
N ASP A 696 16.54 24.40 -19.80
CA ASP A 696 17.42 23.61 -18.93
C ASP A 696 18.78 24.29 -18.76
N ARG A 697 19.38 24.77 -19.85
CA ARG A 697 20.68 25.46 -19.80
C ARG A 697 20.61 26.82 -19.11
N GLU A 698 19.52 27.57 -19.29
CA GLU A 698 19.32 28.84 -18.59
C GLU A 698 19.22 28.61 -17.09
N LEU A 699 18.36 27.67 -16.68
CA LEU A 699 18.13 27.30 -15.29
C LEU A 699 19.39 26.80 -14.61
N ARG A 700 20.11 25.86 -15.26
CA ARG A 700 21.37 25.30 -14.74
C ARG A 700 22.45 26.36 -14.53
N ASN A 701 22.59 27.30 -15.47
CA ASN A 701 23.57 28.39 -15.31
C ASN A 701 23.19 29.34 -14.17
N ALA A 702 21.89 29.59 -13.98
CA ALA A 702 21.40 30.47 -12.92
C ALA A 702 21.62 29.87 -11.52
N VAL A 703 21.32 28.58 -11.31
CA VAL A 703 21.44 27.95 -9.99
C VAL A 703 22.89 27.67 -9.57
N LEU A 704 23.81 27.51 -10.52
CA LEU A 704 25.23 27.28 -10.21
C LEU A 704 25.99 28.57 -9.84
N ASP A 705 25.44 29.74 -10.19
CA ASP A 705 26.00 31.04 -9.82
C ASP A 705 25.44 31.50 -8.46
N PRO A 706 26.27 31.58 -7.41
CA PRO A 706 25.83 31.94 -6.06
C PRO A 706 25.30 33.38 -5.94
N TYR A 707 25.42 34.21 -6.98
CA TYR A 707 24.98 35.60 -7.00
C TYR A 707 23.79 35.85 -7.93
N THR A 708 23.30 34.81 -8.61
CA THR A 708 22.18 34.90 -9.55
C THR A 708 20.98 34.13 -9.00
N GLN A 709 19.79 34.64 -9.27
CA GLN A 709 18.52 33.97 -8.97
C GLN A 709 17.89 33.53 -10.30
N PRO A 710 17.25 32.35 -10.37
CA PRO A 710 16.51 31.93 -11.55
C PRO A 710 15.46 32.98 -11.97
N ALA A 711 15.26 33.16 -13.28
CA ALA A 711 14.21 34.04 -13.78
C ALA A 711 12.82 33.49 -13.40
N ASP A 712 11.86 34.37 -13.10
CA ASP A 712 10.49 33.99 -12.70
C ASP A 712 9.85 32.93 -13.63
N LEU A 713 10.13 33.01 -14.94
CA LEU A 713 9.59 32.11 -15.97
C LEU A 713 10.02 30.64 -15.79
N VAL A 714 11.22 30.38 -15.28
CA VAL A 714 11.82 29.05 -15.11
C VAL A 714 12.05 28.68 -13.65
N SER A 715 11.79 29.62 -12.73
CA SER A 715 11.95 29.42 -11.28
C SER A 715 11.14 28.26 -10.72
N ASP A 716 10.09 27.85 -11.45
CA ASP A 716 9.15 26.78 -11.11
C ASP A 716 9.31 25.57 -12.04
N GLY A 717 10.33 25.53 -12.90
CA GLY A 717 10.56 24.47 -13.89
C GLY A 717 10.41 24.93 -15.34
N VAL A 718 10.83 24.05 -16.26
CA VAL A 718 10.88 24.34 -17.70
C VAL A 718 9.53 24.18 -18.40
N ILE A 719 8.60 23.38 -17.84
CA ILE A 719 7.28 23.14 -18.42
C ILE A 719 6.44 24.42 -18.46
N LYS A 720 6.48 25.21 -17.38
CA LYS A 720 5.79 26.50 -17.31
C LYS A 720 6.35 27.50 -18.32
N GLY A 721 7.68 27.53 -18.47
CA GLY A 721 8.36 28.37 -19.44
C GLY A 721 7.96 28.04 -20.88
N ILE A 722 8.02 26.76 -21.26
CA ILE A 722 7.65 26.35 -22.63
C ILE A 722 6.15 26.56 -22.93
N ALA A 723 5.27 26.37 -21.94
CA ALA A 723 3.84 26.65 -22.09
C ALA A 723 3.56 28.15 -22.29
N ALA A 724 4.21 29.02 -21.52
CA ALA A 724 4.06 30.47 -21.62
C ALA A 724 4.52 31.02 -22.99
N ASP A 725 5.56 30.41 -23.57
CA ASP A 725 6.06 30.76 -24.91
C ASP A 725 5.17 30.24 -26.05
N ASN A 726 4.33 29.24 -25.79
CA ASN A 726 3.49 28.57 -26.80
C ASN A 726 2.00 28.58 -26.43
N PRO A 727 1.38 29.75 -26.17
CA PRO A 727 0.00 29.84 -25.66
C PRO A 727 -1.07 29.32 -26.63
N SER A 728 -0.75 29.18 -27.91
CA SER A 728 -1.66 28.66 -28.95
C SER A 728 -1.50 27.15 -29.22
N THR A 729 -0.67 26.46 -28.44
CA THR A 729 -0.37 25.03 -28.60
C THR A 729 -0.35 24.40 -27.21
N PRO A 730 -1.54 24.12 -26.64
CA PRO A 730 -1.64 23.61 -25.26
C PRO A 730 -0.86 22.31 -25.13
N LEU A 731 -0.12 22.19 -24.02
CA LEU A 731 0.58 20.95 -23.68
C LEU A 731 -0.46 19.87 -23.37
N ARG A 732 -0.12 18.61 -23.67
CA ARG A 732 -0.93 17.47 -23.26
C ARG A 732 -0.94 17.39 -21.74
N SER A 733 -2.13 17.30 -21.15
CA SER A 733 -2.30 17.20 -19.70
C SER A 733 -2.24 15.74 -19.27
N TYR A 734 -1.49 15.48 -18.20
CA TYR A 734 -1.40 14.18 -17.56
C TYR A 734 -1.74 14.31 -16.09
N GLU A 735 -2.38 13.29 -15.54
CA GLU A 735 -2.57 13.20 -14.10
C GLU A 735 -1.36 12.51 -13.43
N TYR A 736 -0.87 13.10 -12.34
CA TYR A 736 0.30 12.60 -11.62
C TYR A 736 0.10 12.67 -10.10
N CYS A 737 0.58 11.65 -9.38
CA CYS A 737 0.83 11.76 -7.94
C CYS A 737 1.80 10.68 -7.39
N THR A 738 2.59 11.06 -6.38
CA THR A 738 3.70 10.27 -5.80
C THR A 738 3.37 9.71 -4.42
N ASP A 739 4.28 8.93 -3.84
CA ASP A 739 4.23 8.46 -2.44
C ASP A 739 4.05 9.56 -1.40
N GLY A 740 4.66 10.72 -1.63
CA GLY A 740 4.51 11.89 -0.76
C GLY A 740 3.15 12.58 -0.93
N ASN A 741 2.40 12.25 -1.99
CA ASN A 741 1.07 12.76 -2.26
C ASN A 741 -0.06 11.79 -1.85
N VAL A 742 0.27 10.51 -1.66
CA VAL A 742 -0.67 9.52 -1.13
C VAL A 742 -1.14 9.98 0.24
N SER A 743 -2.45 9.80 0.52
CA SER A 743 -3.20 10.28 1.70
C SER A 743 -3.77 11.69 1.63
N LEU A 744 -3.36 12.52 0.66
CA LEU A 744 -3.72 13.94 0.61
C LEU A 744 -5.05 14.25 -0.09
N ASN A 745 -5.87 13.24 -0.41
CA ASN A 745 -6.13 12.85 -1.80
C ASN A 745 -6.97 11.55 -1.83
N ASP A 746 -8.24 11.53 -2.23
CA ASP A 746 -9.06 10.29 -2.38
C ASP A 746 -9.14 9.78 -3.83
N ASN A 747 -8.42 10.41 -4.75
CA ASN A 747 -8.14 9.93 -6.11
C ASN A 747 -6.63 9.80 -6.40
N CYS A 748 -5.81 9.80 -5.35
CA CYS A 748 -4.39 9.46 -5.34
C CYS A 748 -4.22 8.44 -4.21
N ASN A 749 -4.71 7.22 -4.43
CA ASN A 749 -4.58 6.14 -3.46
C ASN A 749 -3.74 5.02 -4.06
N ARG A 750 -3.16 4.22 -3.17
CA ARG A 750 -2.45 3.01 -3.56
C ARG A 750 -3.46 1.88 -3.75
N HIS A 751 -3.25 1.03 -4.75
CA HIS A 751 -4.00 -0.20 -4.95
C HIS A 751 -5.51 0.00 -5.17
N ASP A 752 -5.92 1.12 -5.76
CA ASP A 752 -7.27 1.35 -6.24
C ASP A 752 -7.37 1.21 -7.77
N GLU A 753 -8.60 1.30 -8.27
CA GLU A 753 -8.91 1.30 -9.70
C GLU A 753 -10.22 2.06 -9.89
N GLY A 754 -10.28 2.89 -10.92
CA GLY A 754 -11.47 3.62 -11.32
C GLY A 754 -11.10 4.94 -11.97
N ARG A 755 -11.84 5.32 -13.01
CA ARG A 755 -11.61 6.55 -13.80
C ARG A 755 -12.05 7.81 -13.05
N ASN A 756 -12.87 7.62 -12.01
CA ASN A 756 -13.41 8.67 -11.17
C ASN A 756 -13.72 8.11 -9.77
N ARG A 757 -14.05 9.00 -8.85
CA ARG A 757 -14.27 8.68 -7.42
C ARG A 757 -15.39 7.68 -7.16
N SER A 758 -16.43 7.68 -8.00
CA SER A 758 -17.54 6.74 -7.83
C SER A 758 -17.13 5.32 -8.21
N GLU A 759 -16.29 5.16 -9.24
CA GLU A 759 -15.71 3.88 -9.66
C GLU A 759 -14.66 3.39 -8.67
N ILE A 760 -13.83 4.29 -8.12
CA ILE A 760 -12.91 3.96 -7.01
C ILE A 760 -13.69 3.41 -5.81
N MET A 761 -14.81 4.04 -5.45
CA MET A 761 -15.66 3.53 -4.38
C MET A 761 -16.23 2.15 -4.73
N ASP A 762 -16.74 1.95 -5.96
CA ASP A 762 -17.22 0.62 -6.40
C ASP A 762 -16.13 -0.45 -6.26
N PHE A 763 -14.90 -0.15 -6.70
CA PHE A 763 -13.77 -1.04 -6.54
C PHE A 763 -13.52 -1.37 -5.06
N LYS A 764 -13.56 -0.38 -4.17
CA LYS A 764 -13.36 -0.57 -2.72
C LYS A 764 -14.46 -1.45 -2.10
N LEU A 765 -15.71 -1.25 -2.48
CA LEU A 765 -16.85 -2.01 -1.99
C LEU A 765 -16.82 -3.46 -2.50
N GLU A 766 -16.60 -3.66 -3.79
CA GLU A 766 -16.43 -4.98 -4.40
C GLU A 766 -15.25 -5.73 -3.75
N SER A 767 -14.15 -5.03 -3.47
CA SER A 767 -12.99 -5.58 -2.77
C SER A 767 -13.33 -6.12 -1.38
N TYR A 768 -14.28 -5.49 -0.70
CA TYR A 768 -14.74 -5.92 0.61
C TYR A 768 -15.57 -7.20 0.49
N ASP A 769 -16.51 -7.26 -0.45
CA ASP A 769 -17.39 -8.42 -0.62
C ASP A 769 -16.64 -9.64 -1.13
N ASP A 770 -15.79 -9.50 -2.15
CA ASP A 770 -14.94 -10.58 -2.69
C ASP A 770 -14.08 -11.21 -1.58
N ARG A 771 -13.49 -10.38 -0.71
CA ARG A 771 -12.53 -10.83 0.31
C ARG A 771 -13.21 -11.24 1.61
N TYR A 772 -14.52 -11.11 1.75
CA TYR A 772 -15.21 -11.34 3.02
C TYR A 772 -14.97 -12.77 3.53
N TYR A 773 -15.46 -13.79 2.82
CA TYR A 773 -15.32 -15.18 3.27
C TYR A 773 -13.88 -15.70 3.22
N ALA A 774 -13.06 -15.21 2.30
CA ALA A 774 -11.64 -15.53 2.27
C ALA A 774 -10.87 -15.05 3.52
N ARG A 775 -11.36 -13.99 4.19
CA ARG A 775 -10.76 -13.44 5.42
C ARG A 775 -11.45 -13.91 6.69
N THR A 776 -12.70 -14.37 6.60
CA THR A 776 -13.51 -14.78 7.75
C THR A 776 -13.64 -16.28 7.91
N VAL A 777 -13.20 -17.10 6.95
CA VAL A 777 -13.16 -18.57 7.08
C VAL A 777 -11.72 -19.05 7.11
N ARG A 778 -11.42 -20.08 7.93
CA ARG A 778 -10.07 -20.62 8.10
C ARG A 778 -9.41 -21.06 6.79
N GLY A 779 -10.15 -21.78 5.94
CA GLY A 779 -9.59 -22.42 4.74
C GLY A 779 -8.39 -23.32 5.09
N MET A 780 -7.26 -23.06 4.43
CA MET A 780 -5.98 -23.76 4.65
C MET A 780 -5.08 -23.11 5.72
N SER A 781 -5.57 -22.11 6.46
CA SER A 781 -4.76 -21.42 7.46
C SER A 781 -4.52 -22.28 8.71
N ASP A 782 -3.24 -22.50 9.02
CA ASP A 782 -2.80 -23.20 10.22
C ASP A 782 -3.13 -22.39 11.50
N ASN A 783 -2.97 -21.07 11.44
CA ASN A 783 -3.18 -20.15 12.56
C ASN A 783 -4.44 -19.29 12.35
N PHE A 784 -5.59 -19.82 12.76
CA PHE A 784 -6.87 -19.12 12.76
C PHE A 784 -7.52 -19.23 14.15
N SER A 785 -7.56 -18.12 14.90
CA SER A 785 -7.94 -18.10 16.33
C SER A 785 -8.68 -16.83 16.71
N GLU A 786 -9.12 -16.73 17.96
CA GLU A 786 -9.67 -15.49 18.53
C GLU A 786 -8.76 -14.25 18.30
N SER A 787 -7.43 -14.42 18.28
CA SER A 787 -6.50 -13.32 17.97
C SER A 787 -6.65 -12.83 16.52
N THR A 788 -6.93 -13.74 15.59
CA THR A 788 -7.19 -13.42 14.18
C THR A 788 -8.44 -12.55 14.04
N ALA A 789 -9.48 -12.82 14.84
CA ALA A 789 -10.70 -12.00 14.89
C ALA A 789 -10.41 -10.56 15.39
N MET A 790 -9.50 -10.38 16.36
CA MET A 790 -9.12 -9.05 16.84
C MET A 790 -8.34 -8.25 15.79
N SER A 791 -7.36 -8.88 15.12
CA SER A 791 -6.65 -8.25 14.01
C SER A 791 -7.58 -7.90 12.85
N TYR A 792 -8.58 -8.77 12.57
CA TYR A 792 -9.62 -8.50 11.59
C TYR A 792 -10.46 -7.27 11.99
N ALA A 793 -10.87 -7.16 13.26
CA ALA A 793 -11.65 -6.04 13.76
C ALA A 793 -10.92 -4.68 13.61
N LEU A 794 -9.64 -4.62 13.96
CA LEU A 794 -8.84 -3.39 13.81
C LEU A 794 -8.70 -2.98 12.34
N ARG A 795 -8.44 -3.94 11.44
CA ARG A 795 -8.36 -3.68 10.00
C ARG A 795 -9.67 -3.15 9.40
N ARG A 796 -10.83 -3.55 9.96
CA ARG A 796 -12.14 -3.07 9.51
C ARG A 796 -12.38 -1.61 9.85
N ILE A 797 -11.91 -1.15 11.00
CA ILE A 797 -11.94 0.27 11.36
C ILE A 797 -11.21 1.09 10.30
N THR A 798 -9.96 0.72 9.98
CA THR A 798 -9.16 1.42 8.96
C THR A 798 -9.84 1.43 7.59
N GLN A 799 -10.38 0.28 7.15
CA GLN A 799 -11.02 0.19 5.83
C GLN A 799 -12.27 1.08 5.73
N PHE A 800 -13.12 1.13 6.76
CA PHE A 800 -14.36 1.91 6.70
C PHE A 800 -14.10 3.40 6.91
N ASN A 801 -13.12 3.79 7.72
CA ASN A 801 -12.66 5.17 7.78
C ASN A 801 -12.09 5.65 6.44
N ASP A 802 -11.43 4.78 5.66
CA ASP A 802 -11.01 5.10 4.30
C ASP A 802 -12.20 5.38 3.37
N TRP A 803 -13.32 4.66 3.50
CA TRP A 803 -14.54 4.96 2.74
C TRP A 803 -15.16 6.29 3.16
N ARG A 804 -15.18 6.57 4.47
CA ARG A 804 -15.68 7.83 5.03
C ARG A 804 -14.90 9.04 4.54
N ASN A 805 -13.63 8.89 4.18
CA ASN A 805 -12.79 9.99 3.70
C ASN A 805 -13.33 10.65 2.42
N SER A 806 -14.24 10.03 1.67
CA SER A 806 -14.96 10.67 0.56
C SER A 806 -15.73 11.94 0.99
N LEU A 807 -16.09 12.07 2.27
CA LEU A 807 -16.69 13.29 2.82
C LEU A 807 -15.78 14.52 2.74
N HIS A 808 -14.46 14.35 2.82
CA HIS A 808 -13.53 15.48 2.75
C HIS A 808 -13.64 16.20 1.41
N MET A 809 -13.74 15.42 0.34
CA MET A 809 -13.85 15.97 -1.00
C MET A 809 -15.27 16.38 -1.35
N TYR A 810 -16.27 15.72 -0.78
CA TYR A 810 -17.64 16.21 -0.81
C TYR A 810 -17.74 17.63 -0.25
N ASP A 811 -17.19 17.88 0.94
CA ASP A 811 -17.17 19.21 1.54
C ASP A 811 -16.36 20.21 0.72
N LEU A 812 -15.20 19.80 0.20
CA LEU A 812 -14.37 20.66 -0.66
C LEU A 812 -15.14 21.10 -1.91
N TYR A 813 -15.75 20.17 -2.63
CA TYR A 813 -16.51 20.49 -3.85
C TYR A 813 -17.74 21.33 -3.52
N GLN A 814 -18.49 20.99 -2.47
CA GLN A 814 -19.65 21.75 -2.01
C GLN A 814 -19.28 23.22 -1.77
N ASN A 815 -18.15 23.48 -1.11
CA ASN A 815 -17.79 24.82 -0.65
C ASN A 815 -16.95 25.63 -1.64
N ASN A 816 -16.14 24.98 -2.50
CA ASN A 816 -15.12 25.65 -3.32
C ASN A 816 -15.39 25.62 -4.83
N VAL A 817 -16.23 24.70 -5.33
CA VAL A 817 -16.53 24.60 -6.77
C VAL A 817 -17.73 25.47 -7.16
N PHE A 818 -18.70 25.62 -6.27
CA PHE A 818 -19.95 26.33 -6.55
C PHE A 818 -19.93 27.75 -5.97
N ILE A 819 -20.31 28.76 -6.77
CA ILE A 819 -20.42 30.17 -6.31
C ILE A 819 -21.33 30.29 -5.10
N ASN A 820 -22.43 29.52 -5.10
CA ASN A 820 -23.30 29.33 -3.94
C ASN A 820 -23.28 27.84 -3.59
N PRO A 821 -22.70 27.46 -2.43
CA PRO A 821 -22.65 26.06 -2.00
C PRO A 821 -24.05 25.43 -1.99
N PRO A 822 -24.27 24.30 -2.70
CA PRO A 822 -25.54 23.58 -2.65
C PRO A 822 -25.78 22.97 -1.26
N SER A 823 -27.05 22.79 -0.88
CA SER A 823 -27.39 21.98 0.31
C SER A 823 -26.98 20.52 0.11
N ASP A 824 -26.90 19.74 1.19
CA ASP A 824 -26.56 18.31 1.09
C ASP A 824 -27.58 17.54 0.24
N ILE A 825 -28.86 17.91 0.33
CA ILE A 825 -29.95 17.35 -0.49
C ILE A 825 -29.74 17.71 -1.96
N GLN A 826 -29.37 18.96 -2.26
CA GLN A 826 -29.14 19.40 -3.63
C GLN A 826 -27.96 18.69 -4.27
N MET A 827 -26.83 18.58 -3.55
CA MET A 827 -25.62 17.96 -4.08
C MET A 827 -25.77 16.44 -4.26
N LEU A 828 -26.39 15.74 -3.30
CA LEU A 828 -26.72 14.32 -3.45
C LEU A 828 -27.82 14.07 -4.49
N GLY A 829 -28.63 15.08 -4.80
CA GLY A 829 -29.63 15.04 -5.85
C GLY A 829 -29.10 15.29 -7.27
N PHE A 830 -27.85 15.74 -7.44
CA PHE A 830 -27.27 15.99 -8.77
C PHE A 830 -27.27 14.76 -9.68
N PRO A 831 -26.89 13.55 -9.25
CA PRO A 831 -26.99 12.36 -10.10
C PRO A 831 -28.41 12.10 -10.62
N VAL A 832 -29.43 12.40 -9.81
CA VAL A 832 -30.84 12.26 -10.21
C VAL A 832 -31.22 13.34 -11.23
N SER A 833 -30.85 14.60 -10.98
CA SER A 833 -31.12 15.72 -11.90
C SER A 833 -30.39 15.58 -13.24
N PHE A 834 -29.19 15.02 -13.24
CA PHE A 834 -28.33 14.84 -14.41
C PHE A 834 -28.19 13.38 -14.84
N THR A 835 -29.24 12.57 -14.63
CA THR A 835 -29.22 11.12 -14.92
C THR A 835 -28.63 10.82 -16.32
N ALA A 836 -29.09 11.52 -17.36
CA ALA A 836 -28.59 11.31 -18.73
C ALA A 836 -27.10 11.66 -18.91
N PHE A 837 -26.55 12.57 -18.12
CA PHE A 837 -25.12 12.92 -18.14
C PHE A 837 -24.30 11.95 -17.28
N CYS A 838 -24.80 11.57 -16.10
CA CYS A 838 -24.12 10.66 -15.18
C CYS A 838 -24.13 9.19 -15.63
N GLU A 839 -25.13 8.76 -16.43
CA GLU A 839 -25.20 7.40 -16.97
C GLU A 839 -24.47 7.24 -18.32
N ASP A 840 -24.06 8.34 -18.96
CA ASP A 840 -23.31 8.29 -20.21
C ASP A 840 -21.81 8.12 -19.93
N ASP A 841 -21.31 6.92 -20.23
CA ASP A 841 -19.92 6.51 -19.99
C ASP A 841 -18.89 7.45 -20.64
N ALA A 842 -19.25 8.13 -21.74
CA ALA A 842 -18.38 9.10 -22.40
C ALA A 842 -18.13 10.36 -21.56
N ASN A 843 -18.94 10.61 -20.53
CA ASN A 843 -18.80 11.74 -19.62
C ASN A 843 -17.99 11.39 -18.37
N ALA A 844 -17.75 10.12 -18.07
CA ALA A 844 -17.13 9.64 -16.83
C ALA A 844 -15.73 10.23 -16.53
N THR A 845 -15.07 10.76 -17.55
CA THR A 845 -13.72 11.35 -17.51
C THR A 845 -13.71 12.87 -17.66
N GLN A 846 -14.88 13.49 -17.86
CA GLN A 846 -15.00 14.94 -17.99
C GLN A 846 -15.04 15.60 -16.62
N TRP A 847 -14.37 16.75 -16.46
CA TRP A 847 -14.33 17.49 -15.19
C TRP A 847 -15.71 17.69 -14.50
N PRO A 848 -16.80 18.05 -15.22
CA PRO A 848 -18.11 18.21 -14.58
C PRO A 848 -18.63 16.92 -13.93
N PHE A 849 -18.27 15.75 -14.46
CA PHE A 849 -18.68 14.47 -13.90
C PHE A 849 -18.18 14.29 -12.47
N ALA A 850 -16.94 14.68 -12.18
CA ALA A 850 -16.39 14.58 -10.83
C ALA A 850 -17.26 15.33 -9.79
N ALA A 851 -17.72 16.54 -10.14
CA ALA A 851 -18.51 17.39 -9.25
C ALA A 851 -19.99 16.98 -9.15
N TYR A 852 -20.64 16.68 -10.28
CA TYR A 852 -22.09 16.44 -10.33
C TYR A 852 -22.47 14.96 -10.10
N CYS A 853 -21.57 14.03 -10.42
CA CYS A 853 -21.85 12.59 -10.39
C CYS A 853 -20.88 11.87 -9.45
N GLY A 854 -19.57 11.96 -9.71
CA GLY A 854 -18.53 11.14 -9.08
C GLY A 854 -18.49 11.25 -7.54
N VAL A 855 -18.34 12.47 -7.02
CA VAL A 855 -18.29 12.73 -5.57
C VAL A 855 -19.61 12.40 -4.84
N PRO A 856 -20.79 12.89 -5.27
CA PRO A 856 -22.04 12.54 -4.57
C PRO A 856 -22.34 11.04 -4.63
N LEU A 857 -22.12 10.36 -5.76
CA LEU A 857 -22.31 8.91 -5.86
C LEU A 857 -21.35 8.13 -4.94
N ALA A 858 -20.08 8.55 -4.83
CA ALA A 858 -19.13 7.89 -3.94
C ALA A 858 -19.55 7.95 -2.47
N VAL A 859 -20.03 9.11 -2.00
CA VAL A 859 -20.55 9.28 -0.63
C VAL A 859 -21.82 8.49 -0.40
N ASP A 860 -22.74 8.49 -1.37
CA ASP A 860 -24.01 7.74 -1.30
C ASP A 860 -23.75 6.23 -1.19
N LYS A 861 -22.86 5.69 -2.04
CA LYS A 861 -22.41 4.29 -2.01
C LYS A 861 -21.74 3.91 -0.69
N ALA A 862 -20.84 4.75 -0.18
CA ALA A 862 -20.19 4.51 1.11
C ALA A 862 -21.19 4.48 2.27
N ARG A 863 -22.11 5.45 2.33
CA ARG A 863 -23.19 5.47 3.34
C ARG A 863 -24.02 4.20 3.25
N ASP A 864 -24.47 3.86 2.04
CA ASP A 864 -25.41 2.76 1.82
C ASP A 864 -24.80 1.41 2.16
N GLN A 865 -23.55 1.16 1.77
CA GLN A 865 -22.87 -0.07 2.16
C GLN A 865 -22.73 -0.20 3.68
N LEU A 866 -22.39 0.87 4.39
CA LEU A 866 -22.27 0.84 5.85
C LEU A 866 -23.62 0.60 6.53
N VAL A 867 -24.71 1.18 5.99
CA VAL A 867 -26.08 0.91 6.44
C VAL A 867 -26.46 -0.55 6.17
N ASP A 868 -26.16 -1.08 4.99
CA ASP A 868 -26.44 -2.47 4.62
C ASP A 868 -25.67 -3.47 5.48
N ILE A 869 -24.41 -3.16 5.84
CA ILE A 869 -23.62 -3.95 6.79
C ILE A 869 -24.32 -4.00 8.16
N LEU A 870 -24.89 -2.89 8.64
CA LEU A 870 -25.66 -2.87 9.88
C LEU A 870 -26.97 -3.64 9.78
N LEU A 871 -27.65 -3.56 8.65
CA LEU A 871 -28.90 -4.28 8.37
C LEU A 871 -28.71 -5.78 8.14
N THR A 872 -27.50 -6.21 7.77
CA THR A 872 -27.16 -7.62 7.53
C THR A 872 -27.46 -8.45 8.79
N PRO A 873 -28.48 -9.32 8.82
CA PRO A 873 -28.78 -10.12 10.01
C PRO A 873 -27.75 -11.24 10.20
N ASP A 874 -27.86 -11.97 11.31
CA ASP A 874 -27.21 -13.27 11.41
C ASP A 874 -27.68 -14.16 10.24
N HIS A 875 -26.80 -15.01 9.71
CA HIS A 875 -27.08 -15.78 8.49
C HIS A 875 -28.32 -16.63 8.71
N THR A 876 -29.42 -16.30 8.05
CA THR A 876 -30.75 -16.86 8.28
C THR A 876 -31.28 -17.51 7.01
N CYS A 877 -31.71 -18.76 7.15
CA CYS A 877 -32.39 -19.52 6.12
C CYS A 877 -33.91 -19.33 6.26
N GLU A 878 -34.57 -18.93 5.18
CA GLU A 878 -36.03 -18.95 5.03
C GLU A 878 -36.45 -20.35 4.58
N LEU A 879 -37.18 -21.06 5.44
CA LEU A 879 -37.54 -22.47 5.27
C LEU A 879 -39.06 -22.60 5.10
N GLU A 880 -39.46 -23.30 4.05
CA GLU A 880 -40.85 -23.67 3.78
C GLU A 880 -41.08 -25.13 4.15
N ASP A 881 -42.13 -25.42 4.94
CA ASP A 881 -42.55 -26.78 5.25
C ASP A 881 -43.45 -27.38 4.15
N ALA A 882 -43.72 -28.69 4.22
CA ALA A 882 -44.58 -29.38 3.25
C ALA A 882 -46.03 -28.86 3.20
N THR A 883 -46.45 -28.00 4.13
CA THR A 883 -47.77 -27.36 4.17
C THR A 883 -47.75 -25.89 3.70
N GLY A 884 -46.58 -25.37 3.33
CA GLY A 884 -46.39 -23.99 2.87
C GLY A 884 -46.17 -22.96 3.98
N ASN A 885 -45.94 -23.37 5.23
CA ASN A 885 -45.63 -22.42 6.30
C ASN A 885 -44.16 -22.02 6.25
N ILE A 886 -43.90 -20.73 6.46
CA ILE A 886 -42.55 -20.16 6.50
C ILE A 886 -42.02 -20.15 7.93
N SER A 887 -40.77 -20.54 8.09
CA SER A 887 -40.01 -20.44 9.33
C SER A 887 -38.60 -19.95 9.05
N TYR A 888 -37.98 -19.32 10.04
CA TYR A 888 -36.62 -18.79 9.94
C TYR A 888 -35.71 -19.57 10.88
N ARG A 889 -34.53 -19.98 10.38
CA ARG A 889 -33.51 -20.63 11.20
C ARG A 889 -32.13 -20.11 10.84
N LYS A 890 -31.32 -19.82 11.85
CA LYS A 890 -29.95 -19.38 11.64
C LYS A 890 -29.10 -20.54 11.12
N LEU A 891 -28.20 -20.24 10.18
CA LEU A 891 -27.24 -21.19 9.68
C LEU A 891 -26.33 -21.70 10.80
N ALA A 892 -25.90 -20.80 11.70
CA ALA A 892 -25.13 -21.14 12.91
C ALA A 892 -25.83 -22.22 13.77
N ASP A 893 -27.15 -22.14 13.93
CA ASP A 893 -27.92 -23.12 14.70
C ASP A 893 -28.02 -24.47 13.98
N ILE A 894 -28.13 -24.46 12.65
CA ILE A 894 -28.18 -25.69 11.83
C ILE A 894 -26.84 -26.42 11.93
N ILE A 895 -25.74 -25.70 11.74
CA ILE A 895 -24.41 -26.28 11.70
C ILE A 895 -23.85 -26.59 13.09
N GLY A 896 -24.35 -25.91 14.12
CA GLY A 896 -24.00 -26.11 15.52
C GLY A 896 -24.59 -27.38 16.14
N ASN A 897 -25.52 -28.07 15.46
CA ASN A 897 -26.09 -29.31 15.97
C ASN A 897 -25.08 -30.46 15.93
N TYR A 898 -24.53 -30.79 17.10
CA TYR A 898 -23.54 -31.87 17.26
C TYR A 898 -24.00 -33.23 16.71
N SER A 899 -25.31 -33.51 16.69
CA SER A 899 -25.86 -34.77 16.21
C SER A 899 -25.70 -34.95 14.69
N ASP A 900 -25.68 -33.83 13.95
CA ASP A 900 -25.69 -33.81 12.49
C ASP A 900 -24.30 -33.53 11.89
N ARG A 901 -23.29 -33.33 12.72
CA ARG A 901 -21.91 -33.01 12.29
C ARG A 901 -21.29 -33.98 11.28
N MET A 902 -21.80 -35.21 11.20
CA MET A 902 -21.32 -36.22 10.26
C MET A 902 -21.79 -35.97 8.81
N ASN A 903 -22.77 -35.09 8.62
CA ASN A 903 -23.21 -34.63 7.30
C ASN A 903 -22.23 -33.63 6.68
N PHE A 904 -21.32 -33.06 7.48
CA PHE A 904 -20.36 -32.05 7.05
C PHE A 904 -18.95 -32.66 6.88
N PRO A 905 -18.20 -32.25 5.85
CA PRO A 905 -16.79 -32.57 5.73
C PRO A 905 -15.96 -32.04 6.92
N VAL A 906 -14.77 -32.62 7.10
CA VAL A 906 -13.83 -32.11 8.12
C VAL A 906 -13.35 -30.72 7.70
N ASN A 907 -13.28 -29.79 8.66
CA ASN A 907 -12.77 -28.42 8.49
C ASN A 907 -13.56 -27.58 7.48
N TYR A 908 -14.83 -27.92 7.22
CA TYR A 908 -15.69 -27.22 6.29
C TYR A 908 -16.71 -26.34 7.02
N VAL A 909 -16.81 -25.07 6.61
CA VAL A 909 -17.82 -24.12 7.10
C VAL A 909 -18.70 -23.73 5.91
N PRO A 910 -19.99 -24.09 5.89
CA PRO A 910 -20.88 -23.71 4.80
C PRO A 910 -21.12 -22.19 4.83
N THR A 911 -21.12 -21.56 3.66
CA THR A 911 -21.34 -20.11 3.49
C THR A 911 -22.68 -19.77 2.85
N SER A 912 -23.56 -20.76 2.68
CA SER A 912 -24.91 -20.60 2.13
C SER A 912 -25.87 -21.64 2.74
N CYS A 913 -27.13 -21.27 2.87
CA CYS A 913 -28.23 -22.15 3.23
C CYS A 913 -28.53 -23.20 2.14
N TYR A 914 -28.17 -22.91 0.89
CA TYR A 914 -28.34 -23.81 -0.26
C TYR A 914 -27.26 -24.88 -0.38
N ASP A 915 -26.26 -24.87 0.51
CA ASP A 915 -25.21 -25.88 0.57
C ASP A 915 -25.80 -27.30 0.71
N GLU A 916 -25.27 -28.26 -0.05
CA GLU A 916 -25.74 -29.65 -0.05
C GLU A 916 -25.68 -30.30 1.34
N THR A 917 -24.68 -29.95 2.15
CA THR A 917 -24.52 -30.46 3.52
C THR A 917 -25.57 -29.87 4.47
N VAL A 918 -25.98 -28.62 4.24
CA VAL A 918 -27.01 -27.91 5.01
C VAL A 918 -28.39 -28.45 4.66
N THR A 919 -28.71 -28.54 3.37
CA THR A 919 -29.99 -29.08 2.89
C THR A 919 -30.18 -30.56 3.28
N THR A 920 -29.11 -31.36 3.24
CA THR A 920 -29.11 -32.74 3.76
C THR A 920 -29.42 -32.79 5.27
N THR A 921 -28.89 -31.84 6.04
CA THR A 921 -29.09 -31.76 7.50
C THR A 921 -30.51 -31.33 7.86
N LEU A 922 -31.15 -30.46 7.07
CA LEU A 922 -32.55 -30.07 7.25
C LEU A 922 -33.51 -31.25 6.99
N GLY A 923 -33.11 -32.21 6.15
CA GLY A 923 -33.89 -33.38 5.78
C GLY A 923 -35.04 -33.07 4.81
N SER A 924 -35.83 -34.09 4.43
CA SER A 924 -36.83 -33.98 3.36
C SER A 924 -38.11 -33.21 3.71
N GLY A 925 -38.19 -32.63 4.92
CA GLY A 925 -39.41 -31.98 5.44
C GLY A 925 -39.42 -30.46 5.36
N LEU A 926 -38.26 -29.84 5.09
CA LEU A 926 -38.07 -28.40 5.00
C LEU A 926 -37.28 -28.08 3.74
N THR A 927 -37.74 -27.10 2.96
CA THR A 927 -37.06 -26.62 1.76
C THR A 927 -36.59 -25.20 1.96
N VAL A 928 -35.34 -24.91 1.61
CA VAL A 928 -34.80 -23.55 1.63
C VAL A 928 -35.40 -22.77 0.47
N VAL A 929 -36.07 -21.65 0.76
CA VAL A 929 -36.71 -20.79 -0.24
C VAL A 929 -36.12 -19.39 -0.30
N GLY A 930 -35.22 -19.06 0.63
CA GLY A 930 -34.38 -17.88 0.60
C GLY A 930 -33.30 -17.91 1.67
N GLU A 931 -32.28 -17.09 1.52
CA GLU A 931 -31.29 -16.81 2.56
C GLU A 931 -30.93 -15.32 2.65
N VAL A 932 -30.50 -14.88 3.83
CA VAL A 932 -30.01 -13.51 4.04
C VAL A 932 -29.01 -13.50 5.21
N GLY A 933 -28.05 -12.59 5.21
CA GLY A 933 -27.16 -12.36 6.35
C GLY A 933 -25.79 -13.02 6.24
N LYS A 934 -25.02 -12.87 7.32
CA LYS A 934 -23.66 -13.40 7.52
C LYS A 934 -23.55 -13.88 8.97
N TYR A 935 -22.69 -14.86 9.28
CA TYR A 935 -22.53 -15.37 10.65
C TYR A 935 -22.25 -14.21 11.62
N LEU A 936 -23.10 -14.00 12.62
CA LEU A 936 -22.94 -12.86 13.54
C LEU A 936 -21.70 -13.02 14.44
N ASN A 937 -21.56 -14.19 15.05
CA ASN A 937 -20.50 -14.53 16.00
C ASN A 937 -19.51 -15.52 15.38
N SER A 938 -18.27 -15.53 15.89
CA SER A 938 -17.24 -16.48 15.50
C SER A 938 -17.56 -17.87 16.02
N GLY A 939 -17.04 -18.91 15.37
CA GLY A 939 -17.33 -20.27 15.79
C GLY A 939 -16.46 -21.32 15.12
N LYS A 940 -16.80 -22.59 15.36
CA LYS A 940 -16.07 -23.75 14.84
C LYS A 940 -16.85 -24.41 13.72
N ALA A 941 -16.14 -25.05 12.80
CA ALA A 941 -16.73 -25.91 11.80
C ALA A 941 -17.51 -27.04 12.50
N PRO A 942 -18.59 -27.58 11.90
CA PRO A 942 -19.37 -28.67 12.50
C PRO A 942 -18.49 -29.88 12.86
N ARG A 943 -17.48 -30.11 12.02
CA ARG A 943 -16.47 -31.15 12.21
C ARG A 943 -15.06 -30.54 12.13
N PRO A 944 -14.52 -30.00 13.24
CA PRO A 944 -13.18 -29.42 13.25
C PRO A 944 -12.10 -30.46 12.94
N ALA A 945 -10.99 -30.01 12.36
CA ALA A 945 -9.83 -30.87 12.15
C ALA A 945 -9.26 -31.35 13.50
N PRO A 946 -8.76 -32.60 13.63
CA PRO A 946 -8.18 -33.09 14.88
C PRO A 946 -6.99 -32.27 15.40
N VAL A 947 -6.29 -31.57 14.50
CA VAL A 947 -5.19 -30.66 14.81
C VAL A 947 -5.68 -29.35 15.47
N ASN A 948 -6.94 -28.96 15.27
CA ASN A 948 -7.56 -27.77 15.83
C ASN A 948 -8.17 -28.07 17.22
N ASN A 949 -7.37 -28.58 18.15
CA ASN A 949 -7.84 -29.09 19.43
C ASN A 949 -7.89 -28.04 20.57
N TYR A 950 -7.39 -26.82 20.34
CA TYR A 950 -7.39 -25.76 21.34
C TYR A 950 -8.76 -25.08 21.46
N SER A 951 -9.08 -24.60 22.66
CA SER A 951 -10.38 -23.98 22.94
C SER A 951 -10.56 -22.64 22.23
N ASN A 952 -9.49 -21.87 22.07
CA ASN A 952 -9.46 -20.54 21.42
C ASN A 952 -9.33 -20.60 19.88
N TYR A 953 -9.26 -21.79 19.30
CA TYR A 953 -9.26 -21.95 17.84
C TYR A 953 -10.69 -21.89 17.33
N ILE A 954 -10.89 -21.03 16.35
CA ILE A 954 -12.13 -20.86 15.59
C ILE A 954 -11.90 -21.34 14.16
N ASP A 955 -12.96 -21.55 13.40
CA ASP A 955 -12.89 -21.89 11.97
C ASP A 955 -13.61 -20.85 11.10
N TYR A 956 -14.41 -19.96 11.72
CA TYR A 956 -14.91 -18.75 11.09
C TYR A 956 -15.01 -17.58 12.09
N ILE A 957 -14.87 -16.36 11.57
CA ILE A 957 -14.98 -15.08 12.28
C ILE A 957 -16.38 -14.50 12.04
N GLY A 958 -17.01 -13.98 13.10
CA GLY A 958 -18.31 -13.34 13.01
C GLY A 958 -18.30 -11.99 12.28
N HIS A 959 -19.48 -11.53 11.86
CA HIS A 959 -19.74 -10.26 11.17
C HIS A 959 -19.91 -9.07 12.13
N TRP A 960 -19.94 -9.33 13.44
CA TRP A 960 -20.03 -8.26 14.44
C TRP A 960 -18.92 -7.19 14.33
N PRO A 961 -17.65 -7.48 13.96
CA PRO A 961 -16.63 -6.44 13.85
C PRO A 961 -16.97 -5.44 12.75
N ASP A 962 -17.50 -5.92 11.62
CA ASP A 962 -17.95 -5.07 10.51
C ASP A 962 -19.15 -4.20 10.95
N LYS A 963 -20.12 -4.77 11.67
CA LYS A 963 -21.25 -4.00 12.21
C LYS A 963 -20.81 -2.88 13.14
N LEU A 964 -19.93 -3.16 14.10
CA LEU A 964 -19.47 -2.12 15.04
C LEU A 964 -18.59 -1.08 14.36
N ALA A 965 -17.72 -1.49 13.42
CA ALA A 965 -16.92 -0.56 12.62
C ALA A 965 -17.82 0.36 11.79
N ALA A 966 -18.86 -0.18 11.15
CA ALA A 966 -19.81 0.60 10.36
C ALA A 966 -20.60 1.58 11.24
N ALA A 967 -21.05 1.14 12.42
CA ALA A 967 -21.72 1.99 13.40
C ALA A 967 -20.86 3.20 13.80
N ALA A 968 -19.60 2.94 14.19
CA ALA A 968 -18.67 3.99 14.57
C ALA A 968 -18.37 4.94 13.40
N THR A 969 -18.10 4.40 12.22
CA THR A 969 -17.75 5.16 11.01
C THR A 969 -18.90 6.07 10.55
N LEU A 970 -20.14 5.58 10.59
CA LEU A 970 -21.32 6.38 10.21
C LEU A 970 -21.46 7.66 11.06
N THR A 971 -21.03 7.60 12.32
CA THR A 971 -21.09 8.70 13.28
C THR A 971 -19.81 9.53 13.37
N ALA A 972 -18.71 9.08 12.75
CA ALA A 972 -17.43 9.76 12.82
C ALA A 972 -17.46 11.09 12.04
N ARG A 973 -17.19 12.19 12.76
CA ARG A 973 -17.01 13.53 12.20
C ARG A 973 -15.58 13.82 11.84
N ILE A 974 -14.58 13.11 12.37
CA ILE A 974 -13.18 13.33 11.99
C ILE A 974 -12.63 12.04 11.39
N GLY A 975 -12.15 12.13 10.16
CA GLY A 975 -11.41 11.04 9.52
C GLY A 975 -9.93 11.07 9.87
N ASP A 976 -9.24 9.98 9.56
CA ASP A 976 -7.83 9.80 9.95
C ASP A 976 -6.83 10.53 9.01
N ARG A 977 -7.32 11.17 7.94
CA ARG A 977 -6.49 11.94 7.00
C ARG A 977 -6.08 13.28 7.61
N ARG A 978 -4.77 13.48 7.77
CA ARG A 978 -4.16 14.65 8.43
C ARG A 978 -3.97 15.86 7.50
N SER A 979 -4.12 15.67 6.20
CA SER A 979 -3.59 16.54 5.15
C SER A 979 -4.63 17.31 4.32
N THR A 980 -5.89 16.91 4.38
CA THR A 980 -7.01 17.60 3.72
C THR A 980 -7.77 18.47 4.72
N GLU A 981 -8.55 19.44 4.23
CA GLU A 981 -9.53 20.11 5.07
C GLU A 981 -10.46 19.08 5.72
N ARG A 982 -10.69 19.21 7.03
CA ARG A 982 -11.48 18.25 7.80
C ARG A 982 -12.96 18.51 7.53
N SER A 983 -13.65 17.55 6.91
CA SER A 983 -15.11 17.53 6.95
C SER A 983 -15.56 17.23 8.37
N THR A 984 -16.54 17.98 8.88
CA THR A 984 -17.22 17.71 10.17
C THR A 984 -18.60 17.08 9.98
N LYS A 985 -18.92 16.65 8.75
CA LYS A 985 -20.15 15.92 8.45
C LYS A 985 -20.02 14.46 8.89
N THR A 986 -21.17 13.83 9.12
CA THR A 986 -21.28 12.38 9.35
C THR A 986 -22.06 11.77 8.21
N LEU A 987 -21.73 10.52 7.84
CA LEU A 987 -22.51 9.79 6.83
C LEU A 987 -23.94 9.51 7.32
N LEU A 988 -24.15 9.40 8.64
CA LEU A 988 -25.46 9.16 9.24
C LEU A 988 -26.45 10.33 9.03
N GLU A 989 -25.97 11.57 9.02
CA GLU A 989 -26.82 12.76 8.86
C GLU A 989 -27.20 13.05 7.39
N LEU A 990 -26.54 12.42 6.42
CA LEU A 990 -26.78 12.66 5.00
C LEU A 990 -28.05 11.93 4.50
N PRO A 991 -28.93 12.63 3.76
CA PRO A 991 -30.15 12.03 3.21
C PRO A 991 -29.87 11.19 1.97
N GLU A 992 -30.72 10.20 1.71
CA GLU A 992 -30.73 9.47 0.43
C GLU A 992 -31.73 10.13 -0.53
N VAL A 993 -31.25 10.64 -1.66
CA VAL A 993 -32.09 11.26 -2.69
C VAL A 993 -32.37 10.25 -3.79
N TYR A 994 -33.65 9.96 -4.04
CA TYR A 994 -34.05 8.86 -4.94
C TYR A 994 -34.85 9.31 -6.16
N GLY A 995 -35.28 10.57 -6.21
CA GLY A 995 -36.16 11.02 -7.28
C GLY A 995 -36.43 12.51 -7.29
N LEU A 996 -37.19 12.93 -8.31
CA LEU A 996 -37.54 14.32 -8.55
C LEU A 996 -39.03 14.38 -8.90
N ASP A 997 -39.81 15.12 -8.12
CA ASP A 997 -41.25 15.32 -8.36
C ASP A 997 -41.56 16.82 -8.41
N GLN A 998 -42.20 17.27 -9.50
CA GLN A 998 -42.58 18.67 -9.74
C GLN A 998 -41.45 19.69 -9.52
N GLY A 999 -40.20 19.31 -9.80
CA GLY A 999 -39.05 20.18 -9.57
C GLY A 999 -38.58 20.22 -8.11
N PHE A 1000 -38.93 19.24 -7.28
CA PHE A 1000 -38.43 19.07 -5.92
C PHE A 1000 -37.75 17.73 -5.74
N TYR A 1001 -36.62 17.71 -5.03
CA TYR A 1001 -35.94 16.48 -4.67
C TYR A 1001 -36.77 15.68 -3.67
N GLN A 1002 -36.87 14.38 -3.93
CA GLN A 1002 -37.49 13.39 -3.06
C GLN A 1002 -36.38 12.64 -2.32
N PHE A 1003 -36.42 12.66 -0.99
CA PHE A 1003 -35.36 12.07 -0.17
C PHE A 1003 -35.88 11.45 1.13
N TYR A 1004 -35.11 10.51 1.68
CA TYR A 1004 -35.36 9.90 2.99
C TYR A 1004 -34.20 10.16 3.95
N PRO A 1005 -34.48 10.43 5.25
CA PRO A 1005 -33.45 10.53 6.28
C PRO A 1005 -32.96 9.12 6.67
N LYS A 1006 -32.19 8.47 5.80
CA LYS A 1006 -31.78 7.06 5.92
C LYS A 1006 -31.17 6.73 7.28
N GLY A 1007 -30.30 7.59 7.81
CA GLY A 1007 -29.71 7.41 9.14
C GLY A 1007 -30.73 7.44 10.28
N THR A 1008 -31.73 8.32 10.22
CA THR A 1008 -32.84 8.32 11.19
C THR A 1008 -33.68 7.06 11.07
N LEU A 1009 -33.98 6.61 9.85
CA LEU A 1009 -34.72 5.36 9.63
C LEU A 1009 -33.94 4.13 10.14
N LEU A 1010 -32.62 4.14 10.06
CA LEU A 1010 -31.75 3.14 10.67
C LEU A 1010 -31.85 3.15 12.19
N LEU A 1011 -31.76 4.32 12.83
CA LEU A 1011 -31.93 4.44 14.28
C LEU A 1011 -33.32 4.03 14.73
N ASP A 1012 -34.38 4.37 13.98
CA ASP A 1012 -35.74 3.93 14.24
C ASP A 1012 -35.85 2.39 14.15
N SER A 1013 -35.17 1.78 13.18
CA SER A 1013 -35.14 0.32 13.03
C SER A 1013 -34.43 -0.37 14.20
N ILE A 1014 -33.34 0.21 14.72
CA ILE A 1014 -32.55 -0.33 15.84
C ILE A 1014 -33.21 -0.08 17.21
N ILE A 1015 -33.78 1.12 17.42
CA ILE A 1015 -34.25 1.59 18.73
C ILE A 1015 -35.76 1.44 18.88
N LEU A 1016 -36.54 1.71 17.84
CA LEU A 1016 -38.00 1.62 17.90
C LEU A 1016 -38.53 0.29 17.34
N GLY A 1017 -37.71 -0.45 16.60
CA GLY A 1017 -38.07 -1.73 15.98
C GLY A 1017 -38.97 -1.55 14.76
N THR A 1018 -38.84 -0.43 14.04
CA THR A 1018 -39.58 -0.16 12.81
C THR A 1018 -39.07 -1.03 11.66
N GLU A 1019 -39.95 -1.43 10.75
CA GLU A 1019 -39.62 -2.23 9.57
C GLU A 1019 -39.43 -1.36 8.32
N THR A 1020 -38.85 -0.16 8.51
CA THR A 1020 -38.66 0.84 7.45
C THR A 1020 -37.47 0.51 6.55
N LEU A 1021 -36.41 -0.07 7.11
CA LEU A 1021 -35.25 -0.57 6.37
C LEU A 1021 -35.16 -2.09 6.50
N TYR A 1022 -34.90 -2.78 5.39
CA TYR A 1022 -34.76 -4.23 5.34
C TYR A 1022 -33.87 -4.65 4.18
N LEU A 1023 -33.22 -5.80 4.32
CA LEU A 1023 -32.57 -6.51 3.23
C LEU A 1023 -33.49 -7.60 2.68
N ASN A 1024 -33.41 -7.84 1.37
CA ASN A 1024 -34.17 -8.90 0.72
C ASN A 1024 -33.48 -10.25 0.90
N PHE A 1025 -34.27 -11.31 0.98
CA PHE A 1025 -33.80 -12.68 0.89
C PHE A 1025 -33.38 -13.00 -0.54
N LYS A 1026 -32.34 -13.80 -0.69
CA LYS A 1026 -31.81 -14.28 -1.97
C LYS A 1026 -32.22 -15.74 -2.17
N ASP A 1027 -32.79 -16.07 -3.32
CA ASP A 1027 -33.15 -17.44 -3.68
C ASP A 1027 -31.96 -18.25 -4.26
N GLU A 1028 -32.18 -19.53 -4.59
CA GLU A 1028 -31.15 -20.44 -5.14
C GLU A 1028 -30.56 -19.94 -6.47
N ASN A 1029 -31.37 -19.23 -7.27
CA ASN A 1029 -30.94 -18.65 -8.55
C ASN A 1029 -30.32 -17.26 -8.38
N GLY A 1030 -30.25 -16.76 -7.15
CA GLY A 1030 -29.74 -15.45 -6.80
C GLY A 1030 -30.71 -14.29 -6.97
N ALA A 1031 -32.00 -14.53 -7.19
CA ALA A 1031 -33.02 -13.49 -7.27
C ALA A 1031 -33.43 -13.03 -5.85
N TYR A 1032 -33.72 -11.73 -5.71
CA TYR A 1032 -34.07 -11.13 -4.43
C TYR A 1032 -35.59 -11.03 -4.23
N HIS A 1033 -36.08 -11.37 -3.04
CA HIS A 1033 -37.48 -11.20 -2.63
C HIS A 1033 -37.60 -10.71 -1.18
N LYS A 1034 -38.70 -10.02 -0.87
CA LYS A 1034 -39.02 -9.67 0.53
C LYS A 1034 -39.30 -10.94 1.33
N ALA A 1035 -39.02 -10.91 2.63
CA ALA A 1035 -39.39 -11.97 3.56
C ALA A 1035 -40.86 -12.39 3.38
N LYS A 1036 -41.13 -13.69 3.28
CA LYS A 1036 -42.48 -14.24 3.10
C LYS A 1036 -43.27 -14.32 4.41
N GLY A 1037 -42.61 -14.15 5.55
CA GLY A 1037 -43.17 -14.15 6.91
C GLY A 1037 -42.71 -12.95 7.74
N ASP A 1038 -42.92 -13.02 9.06
CA ASP A 1038 -42.51 -11.98 10.02
C ASP A 1038 -41.02 -12.16 10.37
N PHE A 1039 -40.16 -11.46 9.64
CA PHE A 1039 -38.71 -11.44 9.84
C PHE A 1039 -38.23 -10.03 10.17
N LYS A 1040 -37.35 -9.90 11.16
CA LYS A 1040 -36.79 -8.62 11.59
C LYS A 1040 -35.27 -8.69 11.58
N ALA A 1041 -34.64 -7.71 10.96
CA ALA A 1041 -33.18 -7.61 10.89
C ALA A 1041 -32.53 -7.31 12.25
N PHE A 1042 -33.21 -6.53 13.10
CA PHE A 1042 -32.76 -6.19 14.45
C PHE A 1042 -33.61 -6.87 15.51
N SER A 1043 -32.95 -7.46 16.50
CA SER A 1043 -33.56 -7.99 17.71
C SER A 1043 -32.68 -7.72 18.92
N TRP A 1044 -33.31 -7.52 20.08
CA TRP A 1044 -32.62 -7.42 21.37
C TRP A 1044 -32.22 -8.78 21.94
N ASP A 1045 -32.65 -9.88 21.32
CA ASP A 1045 -32.29 -11.25 21.70
C ASP A 1045 -30.92 -11.67 21.14
N GLU A 1046 -30.42 -10.95 20.13
CA GLU A 1046 -29.09 -11.18 19.56
C GLU A 1046 -28.00 -10.65 20.49
N THR A 1047 -26.99 -11.48 20.76
CA THR A 1047 -25.87 -11.14 21.63
C THR A 1047 -24.54 -11.32 20.91
N LEU A 1048 -23.61 -10.41 21.21
CA LEU A 1048 -22.23 -10.54 20.79
C LEU A 1048 -21.54 -11.64 21.58
N GLU A 1049 -20.66 -12.35 20.89
CA GLU A 1049 -19.70 -13.24 21.53
C GLU A 1049 -18.86 -12.50 22.58
N ARG A 1050 -18.42 -13.25 23.59
CA ARG A 1050 -17.55 -12.69 24.63
C ARG A 1050 -16.20 -12.33 24.03
N MET A 1051 -15.71 -11.16 24.39
CA MET A 1051 -14.43 -10.68 23.91
C MET A 1051 -13.28 -11.62 24.36
N PRO A 1052 -12.28 -11.87 23.49
CA PRO A 1052 -11.10 -12.67 23.85
C PRO A 1052 -10.36 -12.10 25.06
N LEU A 1053 -9.71 -12.99 25.83
CA LEU A 1053 -8.93 -12.59 27.00
C LEU A 1053 -7.71 -11.74 26.63
N TYR A 1054 -7.05 -12.08 25.53
CA TYR A 1054 -5.82 -11.43 25.05
C TYR A 1054 -6.09 -10.68 23.74
N GLY A 1055 -5.41 -9.54 23.54
CA GLY A 1055 -5.47 -8.77 22.29
C GLY A 1055 -6.78 -8.00 22.04
N SER A 1056 -7.76 -8.06 22.94
CA SER A 1056 -9.06 -7.39 22.78
C SER A 1056 -9.12 -5.96 23.34
N PHE A 1057 -8.08 -5.48 24.03
CA PHE A 1057 -8.12 -4.19 24.74
C PHE A 1057 -8.45 -3.02 23.80
N SER A 1058 -7.69 -2.85 22.71
CA SER A 1058 -7.87 -1.73 21.78
C SER A 1058 -9.26 -1.77 21.12
N VAL A 1059 -9.75 -2.96 20.77
CA VAL A 1059 -11.11 -3.16 20.21
C VAL A 1059 -12.19 -2.84 21.24
N ARG A 1060 -12.05 -3.30 22.49
CA ARG A 1060 -13.00 -3.03 23.58
C ARG A 1060 -13.06 -1.55 23.91
N LYS A 1061 -11.91 -0.88 23.99
CA LYS A 1061 -11.78 0.55 24.25
C LYS A 1061 -12.43 1.37 23.13
N TYR A 1062 -12.18 1.01 21.87
CA TYR A 1062 -12.72 1.71 20.72
C TYR A 1062 -14.26 1.65 20.65
N TYR A 1063 -14.86 0.49 20.95
CA TYR A 1063 -16.31 0.29 20.89
C TYR A 1063 -17.07 0.44 22.23
N GLY A 1064 -16.37 0.61 23.36
CA GLY A 1064 -16.98 0.65 24.69
C GLY A 1064 -17.62 -0.69 25.10
N LEU A 1065 -16.92 -1.80 24.87
CA LEU A 1065 -17.39 -3.16 25.17
C LEU A 1065 -16.88 -3.67 26.53
N PRO A 1066 -17.72 -4.39 27.30
CA PRO A 1066 -17.30 -4.98 28.57
C PRO A 1066 -16.30 -6.15 28.36
N HIS A 1067 -15.47 -6.43 29.38
CA HIS A 1067 -14.44 -7.45 29.25
C HIS A 1067 -14.96 -8.89 29.27
N PHE A 1068 -15.97 -9.21 30.12
CA PHE A 1068 -16.40 -10.59 30.38
C PHE A 1068 -17.91 -10.84 30.21
N GLU A 1069 -18.66 -9.82 29.80
CA GLU A 1069 -20.12 -9.89 29.70
C GLU A 1069 -20.58 -10.03 28.25
N GLU A 1070 -21.58 -10.87 28.03
CA GLU A 1070 -22.32 -10.87 26.76
C GLU A 1070 -23.06 -9.54 26.64
N THR A 1071 -22.98 -8.94 25.45
CA THR A 1071 -23.60 -7.64 25.18
C THR A 1071 -24.64 -7.82 24.07
N PRO A 1072 -25.90 -7.39 24.27
CA PRO A 1072 -26.87 -7.37 23.18
C PRO A 1072 -26.32 -6.60 21.99
N LEU A 1073 -26.49 -7.14 20.77
CA LEU A 1073 -25.91 -6.57 19.55
C LEU A 1073 -26.31 -5.10 19.36
N ASN A 1074 -27.61 -4.80 19.47
CA ASN A 1074 -28.13 -3.44 19.34
C ASN A 1074 -27.51 -2.50 20.39
N ARG A 1075 -27.26 -2.99 21.61
CA ARG A 1075 -26.58 -2.20 22.65
C ARG A 1075 -25.14 -1.91 22.26
N ALA A 1076 -24.43 -2.89 21.72
CA ALA A 1076 -23.05 -2.70 21.27
C ALA A 1076 -22.94 -1.71 20.10
N ILE A 1077 -23.85 -1.79 19.13
CA ILE A 1077 -23.94 -0.84 18.00
C ILE A 1077 -24.15 0.59 18.52
N LEU A 1078 -25.13 0.79 19.40
CA LEU A 1078 -25.42 2.12 19.95
C LEU A 1078 -24.30 2.62 20.86
N ASN A 1079 -23.65 1.73 21.62
CA ASN A 1079 -22.45 2.09 22.40
C ASN A 1079 -21.32 2.56 21.50
N ALA A 1080 -21.03 1.86 20.40
CA ALA A 1080 -20.00 2.26 19.45
C ALA A 1080 -20.29 3.65 18.85
N MET A 1081 -21.54 3.92 18.48
CA MET A 1081 -21.99 5.24 18.00
C MET A 1081 -21.81 6.35 19.06
N VAL A 1082 -22.22 6.10 20.30
CA VAL A 1082 -22.06 7.08 21.40
C VAL A 1082 -20.58 7.29 21.73
N MET A 1083 -19.80 6.21 21.80
CA MET A 1083 -18.35 6.27 22.05
C MET A 1083 -17.65 7.13 21.01
N ARG A 1084 -17.91 6.91 19.72
CA ARG A 1084 -17.24 7.69 18.67
C ARG A 1084 -17.62 9.16 18.71
N ALA A 1085 -18.91 9.48 18.83
CA ALA A 1085 -19.37 10.86 18.92
C ALA A 1085 -18.78 11.59 20.15
N VAL A 1086 -18.73 10.93 21.32
CA VAL A 1086 -18.27 11.54 22.57
C VAL A 1086 -16.74 11.67 22.65
N VAL A 1087 -15.98 10.73 22.08
CA VAL A 1087 -14.51 10.79 22.08
C VAL A 1087 -14.02 11.88 21.13
N GLU A 1088 -14.62 12.01 19.94
CA GLU A 1088 -14.26 13.08 19.00
C GLU A 1088 -14.69 14.46 19.52
N ASN A 1089 -15.95 14.56 20.00
CA ASN A 1089 -16.56 15.77 20.56
C ASN A 1089 -16.18 17.05 19.79
N VAL A 1090 -16.38 17.03 18.48
CA VAL A 1090 -15.97 18.09 17.55
C VAL A 1090 -16.77 19.35 17.80
N ASP A 1091 -18.09 19.20 17.93
CA ASP A 1091 -19.00 20.29 18.24
C ASP A 1091 -20.25 19.83 19.02
N ALA A 1092 -21.18 20.76 19.27
CA ALA A 1092 -22.38 20.49 20.06
C ALA A 1092 -23.31 19.42 19.45
N ARG A 1093 -23.21 19.13 18.14
CA ARG A 1093 -24.01 18.11 17.46
C ARG A 1093 -23.66 16.71 17.94
N ASP A 1094 -22.40 16.44 18.28
CA ASP A 1094 -21.97 15.12 18.81
C ASP A 1094 -22.61 14.83 20.16
N THR A 1095 -22.57 15.81 21.06
CA THR A 1095 -23.23 15.70 22.36
C THR A 1095 -24.76 15.59 22.19
N ALA A 1096 -25.34 16.31 21.23
CA ALA A 1096 -26.78 16.24 20.96
C ALA A 1096 -27.19 14.86 20.40
N PHE A 1097 -26.42 14.31 19.47
CA PHE A 1097 -26.60 12.96 18.92
C PHE A 1097 -26.44 11.90 20.01
N ALA A 1098 -25.33 11.93 20.78
CA ALA A 1098 -25.09 11.00 21.87
C ALA A 1098 -26.24 11.01 22.89
N ARG A 1099 -26.81 12.18 23.20
CA ARG A 1099 -27.99 12.29 24.07
C ARG A 1099 -29.24 11.70 23.44
N SER A 1100 -29.48 11.94 22.15
CA SER A 1100 -30.73 11.53 21.49
C SER A 1100 -30.95 10.02 21.55
N ILE A 1101 -29.87 9.23 21.43
CA ILE A 1101 -29.88 7.76 21.45
C ILE A 1101 -29.51 7.13 22.80
N SER A 1102 -29.51 7.89 23.90
CA SER A 1102 -29.11 7.39 25.23
C SER A 1102 -30.06 7.82 26.36
N MET A 1103 -29.78 7.32 27.56
CA MET A 1103 -30.43 7.69 28.82
C MET A 1103 -29.41 8.26 29.82
N ARG A 1104 -29.91 8.84 30.92
CA ARG A 1104 -29.06 9.37 31.99
C ARG A 1104 -29.16 8.52 33.25
N SER A 1105 -28.03 8.32 33.94
CA SER A 1105 -28.03 7.75 35.29
C SER A 1105 -28.26 8.82 36.36
N GLU A 1106 -28.02 10.08 36.02
CA GLU A 1106 -28.24 11.23 36.90
C GLU A 1106 -29.40 12.10 36.43
N ARG A 1107 -30.11 12.71 37.38
CA ARG A 1107 -31.27 13.55 37.07
C ARG A 1107 -30.81 14.81 36.31
N PRO A 1108 -31.33 15.08 35.10
CA PRO A 1108 -31.04 16.30 34.36
C PRO A 1108 -31.56 17.54 35.11
N THR A 1109 -30.98 18.71 34.81
CA THR A 1109 -31.44 20.00 35.35
C THR A 1109 -32.71 20.53 34.68
N SER A 1110 -33.26 19.81 33.69
CA SER A 1110 -34.52 20.13 33.02
C SER A 1110 -35.71 20.09 33.99
N ASP A 1111 -36.69 20.97 33.78
CA ASP A 1111 -37.95 20.98 34.52
C ASP A 1111 -38.85 19.78 34.15
N GLU A 1112 -38.75 19.31 32.90
CA GLU A 1112 -39.49 18.16 32.39
C GLU A 1112 -38.56 16.94 32.26
N VAL A 1113 -38.80 15.92 33.09
CA VAL A 1113 -37.98 14.70 33.20
C VAL A 1113 -38.88 13.48 33.32
N ARG A 1114 -38.66 12.48 32.47
CA ARG A 1114 -39.29 11.15 32.51
C ARG A 1114 -38.34 10.15 33.14
N THR A 1115 -38.88 9.15 33.82
CA THR A 1115 -38.09 8.13 34.54
C THR A 1115 -38.47 6.73 34.11
N PHE A 1116 -37.48 5.85 34.04
CA PHE A 1116 -37.65 4.41 33.82
C PHE A 1116 -36.83 3.62 34.84
N VAL A 1117 -37.36 2.51 35.33
CA VAL A 1117 -36.65 1.62 36.25
C VAL A 1117 -36.29 0.35 35.50
N ARG A 1118 -35.00 0.10 35.33
CA ARG A 1118 -34.49 -1.11 34.68
C ARG A 1118 -34.63 -2.33 35.58
N SER A 1119 -34.48 -3.52 35.01
CA SER A 1119 -34.52 -4.80 35.75
C SER A 1119 -33.48 -4.89 36.88
N ASN A 1120 -32.37 -4.15 36.78
CA ASN A 1120 -31.34 -4.03 37.81
C ASN A 1120 -31.76 -3.18 39.04
N GLY A 1121 -32.95 -2.57 39.03
CA GLY A 1121 -33.49 -1.75 40.11
C GLY A 1121 -33.01 -0.30 40.14
N LEU A 1122 -32.14 0.10 39.19
CA LEU A 1122 -31.68 1.48 39.06
C LEU A 1122 -32.70 2.31 38.26
N THR A 1123 -32.84 3.58 38.67
CA THR A 1123 -33.70 4.55 38.00
C THR A 1123 -32.87 5.37 37.01
N TYR A 1124 -33.33 5.44 35.78
CA TYR A 1124 -32.74 6.22 34.70
C TYR A 1124 -33.67 7.36 34.31
N PHE A 1125 -33.08 8.43 33.80
CA PHE A 1125 -33.76 9.69 33.48
C PHE A 1125 -33.64 9.99 31.98
N ALA A 1126 -34.68 10.62 31.45
CA ALA A 1126 -34.69 11.19 30.10
C ALA A 1126 -35.33 12.59 30.18
N ASP A 1127 -34.71 13.58 29.54
CA ASP A 1127 -35.35 14.85 29.19
C ASP A 1127 -35.61 14.91 27.67
N ALA A 1128 -36.11 16.04 27.16
CA ALA A 1128 -36.41 16.20 25.73
C ALA A 1128 -35.17 16.04 24.80
N SER A 1129 -33.95 16.16 25.32
CA SER A 1129 -32.73 15.90 24.54
C SER A 1129 -32.44 14.40 24.38
N ASN A 1130 -33.01 13.55 25.24
CA ASN A 1130 -33.00 12.10 25.10
C ASN A 1130 -34.15 11.62 24.21
N THR A 1131 -34.23 12.15 22.98
CA THR A 1131 -35.40 12.04 22.08
C THR A 1131 -36.04 10.65 22.05
N TYR A 1132 -35.25 9.60 21.80
CA TYR A 1132 -35.76 8.23 21.73
C TYR A 1132 -36.29 7.74 23.08
N ALA A 1133 -35.48 7.83 24.14
CA ALA A 1133 -35.88 7.38 25.47
C ALA A 1133 -37.09 8.16 26.01
N TRP A 1134 -37.13 9.47 25.78
CA TRP A 1134 -38.24 10.34 26.15
C TRP A 1134 -39.55 9.85 25.56
N ASN A 1135 -39.58 9.65 24.24
CA ASN A 1135 -40.79 9.22 23.51
C ASN A 1135 -41.19 7.78 23.88
N MET A 1136 -40.22 6.86 23.98
CA MET A 1136 -40.49 5.47 24.37
C MET A 1136 -41.07 5.36 25.79
N ILE A 1137 -40.58 6.14 26.76
CA ILE A 1137 -41.12 6.12 28.13
C ILE A 1137 -42.58 6.57 28.14
N GLN A 1138 -42.95 7.56 27.34
CA GLN A 1138 -44.34 7.99 27.25
C GLN A 1138 -45.21 6.93 26.58
N PHE A 1139 -44.80 6.42 25.41
CA PHE A 1139 -45.55 5.38 24.70
C PHE A 1139 -45.78 4.15 25.60
N THR A 1140 -44.73 3.65 26.24
CA THR A 1140 -44.82 2.47 27.11
C THR A 1140 -45.69 2.70 28.36
N ASN A 1141 -45.66 3.91 28.94
CA ASN A 1141 -46.53 4.27 30.06
C ASN A 1141 -48.00 4.39 29.62
N GLU A 1142 -48.27 5.06 28.50
CA GLU A 1142 -49.61 5.21 27.91
C GLU A 1142 -50.22 3.84 27.54
N PHE A 1143 -49.45 2.98 26.86
CA PHE A 1143 -49.89 1.62 26.49
C PHE A 1143 -50.14 0.73 27.72
N LYS A 1144 -49.28 0.79 28.74
CA LYS A 1144 -49.46 0.08 30.01
C LYS A 1144 -50.70 0.56 30.76
N ALA A 1145 -50.96 1.86 30.78
CA ALA A 1145 -52.17 2.43 31.37
C ALA A 1145 -53.44 1.95 30.65
N MET A 1146 -53.41 1.91 29.31
CA MET A 1146 -54.50 1.38 28.49
C MET A 1146 -54.75 -0.12 28.73
N LEU A 1147 -53.70 -0.94 28.79
CA LEU A 1147 -53.82 -2.36 29.15
C LEU A 1147 -54.42 -2.55 30.55
N ALA A 1148 -53.98 -1.75 31.53
CA ALA A 1148 -54.51 -1.78 32.88
C ALA A 1148 -56.01 -1.40 32.90
N ALA A 1149 -56.39 -0.32 32.22
CA ALA A 1149 -57.77 0.13 32.12
C ALA A 1149 -58.67 -0.92 31.42
N LYS A 1150 -58.19 -1.53 30.34
CA LYS A 1150 -58.86 -2.64 29.62
C LYS A 1150 -59.06 -3.85 30.53
N SER A 1151 -58.04 -4.23 31.30
CA SER A 1151 -58.12 -5.35 32.24
C SER A 1151 -59.07 -5.10 33.42
N ALA A 1152 -59.19 -3.84 33.84
CA ALA A 1152 -60.06 -3.40 34.93
C ALA A 1152 -61.51 -3.13 34.48
N GLY A 1153 -61.82 -3.20 33.17
CA GLY A 1153 -63.14 -2.87 32.62
C GLY A 1153 -63.51 -1.39 32.73
N THR A 1154 -62.51 -0.51 32.77
CA THR A 1154 -62.67 0.94 32.89
C THR A 1154 -62.97 1.55 31.52
N ASP A 1155 -63.65 2.70 31.48
CA ASP A 1155 -63.87 3.43 30.23
C ASP A 1155 -62.53 3.93 29.66
N LEU A 1156 -62.11 3.32 28.54
CA LEU A 1156 -60.83 3.62 27.88
C LEU A 1156 -60.75 5.06 27.38
N ALA A 1157 -61.88 5.74 27.12
CA ALA A 1157 -61.89 7.13 26.69
C ALA A 1157 -61.43 8.11 27.79
N THR A 1158 -61.29 7.64 29.04
CA THR A 1158 -60.80 8.44 30.17
C THR A 1158 -59.29 8.38 30.38
N VAL A 1159 -58.59 7.52 29.63
CA VAL A 1159 -57.13 7.42 29.66
C VAL A 1159 -56.57 8.38 28.61
N GLU A 1160 -55.83 9.40 29.05
CA GLU A 1160 -55.15 10.31 28.13
C GLU A 1160 -53.99 9.58 27.44
N VAL A 1161 -54.09 9.47 26.11
CA VAL A 1161 -53.05 8.93 25.23
C VAL A 1161 -52.78 9.90 24.10
N THR A 1162 -51.52 10.08 23.75
CA THR A 1162 -51.07 11.00 22.70
C THR A 1162 -50.17 10.32 21.66
N THR A 1163 -49.67 9.13 21.97
CA THR A 1163 -48.76 8.35 21.11
C THR A 1163 -49.47 7.40 20.14
N PHE A 1164 -50.73 7.07 20.42
CA PHE A 1164 -51.62 6.29 19.55
C PHE A 1164 -53.07 6.67 19.85
N THR A 1165 -53.98 6.30 18.95
CA THR A 1165 -55.40 6.59 19.07
C THR A 1165 -56.16 5.43 19.75
N LEU A 1166 -57.30 5.76 20.36
CA LEU A 1166 -58.21 4.75 20.90
C LEU A 1166 -58.74 3.79 19.82
N GLU A 1167 -58.85 4.26 18.57
CA GLU A 1167 -59.26 3.44 17.43
C GLU A 1167 -58.19 2.39 17.10
N GLU A 1168 -56.93 2.78 16.98
CA GLU A 1168 -55.80 1.86 16.75
C GLU A 1168 -55.65 0.83 17.87
N PHE A 1169 -55.88 1.21 19.14
CA PHE A 1169 -55.79 0.27 20.25
C PHE A 1169 -56.93 -0.77 20.28
N ASN A 1170 -58.09 -0.44 19.73
CA ASN A 1170 -59.24 -1.35 19.69
C ASN A 1170 -59.28 -2.21 18.43
N ASP A 1171 -58.63 -1.78 17.35
CA ASP A 1171 -58.48 -2.56 16.12
C ASP A 1171 -57.52 -3.76 16.36
N PRO A 1172 -57.91 -5.02 16.06
CA PRO A 1172 -57.08 -6.19 16.36
C PRO A 1172 -55.72 -6.21 15.66
N GLU A 1173 -55.62 -5.73 14.41
CA GLU A 1173 -54.37 -5.72 13.65
C GLU A 1173 -53.42 -4.64 14.18
N SER A 1174 -53.94 -3.43 14.39
CA SER A 1174 -53.21 -2.31 14.96
C SER A 1174 -52.79 -2.58 16.41
N PHE A 1175 -53.64 -3.23 17.21
CA PHE A 1175 -53.29 -3.66 18.57
C PHE A 1175 -52.13 -4.68 18.57
N ALA A 1176 -52.11 -5.61 17.61
CA ALA A 1176 -50.99 -6.54 17.48
C ALA A 1176 -49.68 -5.78 17.19
N LYS A 1177 -49.69 -4.86 16.22
CA LYS A 1177 -48.53 -4.01 15.89
C LYS A 1177 -48.07 -3.18 17.09
N LEU A 1178 -48.99 -2.49 17.76
CA LEU A 1178 -48.72 -1.71 18.97
C LEU A 1178 -48.17 -2.59 20.12
N SER A 1179 -48.68 -3.81 20.27
CA SER A 1179 -48.19 -4.75 21.29
C SER A 1179 -46.77 -5.23 20.98
N HIS A 1180 -46.43 -5.48 19.72
CA HIS A 1180 -45.06 -5.81 19.31
C HIS A 1180 -44.12 -4.62 19.54
N GLN A 1181 -44.54 -3.42 19.14
CA GLN A 1181 -43.79 -2.18 19.37
C GLN A 1181 -43.58 -1.92 20.87
N TYR A 1182 -44.59 -2.18 21.71
CA TYR A 1182 -44.51 -2.07 23.16
C TYR A 1182 -43.43 -2.98 23.76
N GLN A 1183 -43.38 -4.26 23.34
CA GLN A 1183 -42.36 -5.19 23.83
C GLN A 1183 -40.95 -4.78 23.38
N TYR A 1184 -40.80 -4.37 22.11
CA TYR A 1184 -39.51 -3.95 21.57
C TYR A 1184 -38.99 -2.69 22.27
N GLN A 1185 -39.84 -1.68 22.48
CA GLN A 1185 -39.44 -0.44 23.14
C GLN A 1185 -39.15 -0.63 24.64
N LEU A 1186 -39.81 -1.57 25.32
CA LEU A 1186 -39.43 -1.96 26.67
C LEU A 1186 -38.02 -2.59 26.70
N ALA A 1187 -37.73 -3.50 25.78
CA ALA A 1187 -36.39 -4.09 25.65
C ALA A 1187 -35.34 -3.03 25.30
N SER A 1188 -35.71 -2.02 24.51
CA SER A 1188 -34.86 -0.89 24.16
C SER A 1188 -34.54 -0.04 25.39
N LEU A 1189 -35.54 0.37 26.17
CA LEU A 1189 -35.33 1.13 27.42
C LEU A 1189 -34.47 0.39 28.45
N GLU A 1190 -34.54 -0.95 28.47
CA GLU A 1190 -33.69 -1.80 29.29
C GLU A 1190 -32.22 -1.76 28.86
N ASN A 1191 -31.94 -1.59 27.57
CA ASN A 1191 -30.62 -1.80 26.99
C ASN A 1191 -29.95 -0.55 26.40
N LEU A 1192 -30.65 0.59 26.27
CA LEU A 1192 -30.09 1.83 25.72
C LEU A 1192 -28.77 2.22 26.43
N PRO A 1193 -27.81 2.83 25.71
CA PRO A 1193 -26.61 3.41 26.31
C PRO A 1193 -26.95 4.44 27.39
N VAL A 1194 -26.01 4.65 28.31
CA VAL A 1194 -26.14 5.64 29.39
C VAL A 1194 -25.07 6.70 29.21
N PHE A 1195 -25.47 7.95 29.00
CA PHE A 1195 -24.57 9.09 28.79
C PHE A 1195 -25.03 10.28 29.63
N ASP A 1196 -24.24 10.64 30.64
CA ASP A 1196 -24.52 11.78 31.54
C ASP A 1196 -23.76 13.04 31.10
N SER A 1197 -22.45 12.91 30.90
CA SER A 1197 -21.53 13.98 30.48
C SER A 1197 -20.31 13.39 29.77
N VAL A 1198 -19.62 14.19 28.95
CA VAL A 1198 -18.38 13.80 28.26
C VAL A 1198 -17.32 13.34 29.27
N TRP A 1199 -17.11 14.12 30.33
CA TRP A 1199 -16.12 13.82 31.38
C TRP A 1199 -16.41 12.51 32.11
N ASP A 1200 -17.65 12.28 32.54
CA ASP A 1200 -18.02 11.06 33.25
C ASP A 1200 -17.94 9.82 32.34
N TYR A 1201 -18.28 9.99 31.06
CA TYR A 1201 -18.29 8.90 30.10
C TYR A 1201 -16.87 8.44 29.75
N LEU A 1202 -15.93 9.38 29.55
CA LEU A 1202 -14.52 9.06 29.33
C LEU A 1202 -13.87 8.42 30.57
N VAL A 1203 -14.19 8.91 31.78
CA VAL A 1203 -13.62 8.37 33.03
C VAL A 1203 -14.20 7.00 33.38
N LYS A 1204 -15.51 6.79 33.24
CA LYS A 1204 -16.16 5.49 33.57
C LYS A 1204 -15.76 4.38 32.59
N ASN A 1205 -15.47 4.71 31.33
CA ASN A 1205 -15.04 3.73 30.32
C ASN A 1205 -13.51 3.56 30.24
N ALA A 1206 -12.71 4.44 30.86
CA ALA A 1206 -11.27 4.23 31.04
C ALA A 1206 -10.93 3.30 32.23
N ILE A 1207 -11.88 3.08 33.15
CA ILE A 1207 -11.69 2.32 34.39
C ILE A 1207 -12.25 0.87 34.31
N ASN A 1208 -13.00 0.55 33.26
CA ASN A 1208 -13.55 -0.79 32.97
C ASN A 1208 -12.84 -1.43 31.77
#